data_AF-A0A2U2D9T7-F1
#
_entry.id   AF-A0A2U2D9T7-F1
#
_cell.length_a   1.000
_cell.length_b   1.000
_cell.length_c   1.000
_cell.angle_alpha   90.00
_cell.angle_beta   90.00
_cell.angle_gamma   90.00
#
_symmetry.space_group_name_H-M   'P 1'
#
loop_
_entity.id
_entity.type
_entity.pdbx_description
1 polymer ?
#
loop_
_entity_poly.entity_id
_entity_poly.type
_entity_poly.pdbx_seq_one_letter_code
_entity_poly.pdbx_strand_id
1 'polypeptide(L)'
;MTEPLDLSANYTSAQYRYKEGGDGFTVENGKKVIDCSHMVNLLLKGAGYQVPYQNTASLNGAGALQYYDEISPSNVRKGDIALWINATSNHQNKTLNHTGIIESYDGTIDSEYGRFFGAQSSGPGTADVGAFGKSYFWPVPTKFLRVKESMRTGAATPATAPAPVPASVASPVMSFQYPIRKADGKQFNDADEIYRVLEGETSGHYLLGSNKFWHGGIHITDKSAPQCVLREPVRCMADGEVVAYRLNQDYLQSTFGDNEKKLKYSNSFCLVRHEYESAPNPEEGANKGKQNKLTFYSLYMHLLPHARYPLAPEETPAKKVTMQVGDFKAYPAAPPPGVVSQSDGKLVNGTQLEILETAESGELTYAKGKILSGSVKNVSTKTRGVGDVVWFAYLKNGVPYKNTLNKQIWKEEMVPERLRPNYWQGEVKAKLLKRLPLYDAPADPTNARPAGSPKGTLQLNVDSVIEFDSKAVLNLTVGNQTLRMAECTLVSGGLWGNGVVPPTFWVCIENAMPNKCVSWDTVTPSEFDSVVATGTGIKAGDPIGYLGLTENLTSEQGATDSKFQVHVEIFTAEAEVKDFLKNLAGLKSGKQYLHLPAGTELKKVAPATGTTPLKLDHAVDLGKVSVVKVGTEDRYNVSVSEDGQQVSGQLKKEGAKIITQNDWEKLGFQVVEETNATADGFLDPEDMPVFFKDLFAKIDANHDGEVDSAELANALKDHETRSRWSKLIAHHPTEWKDKADSAKWSKLDQLLETSPKTLKHEKERISSYVFWDELTGKAAMSSSLIWHFHPIGLLENFMSQSVYINVDRFVAMYAEQHISFQSGAPALSAKSKENLREIIKNINIYVDKNKDLLTIYELSYMLATARHEAYNFLIPEYFSAAPEVGQVQYFDKYDPVLAPTAVKRQKAIDYGNTVQGDGYKYRGRGLVHLTWKNNYQKAKDYFGIDFVGSPEEAAGFTNSVPIMIWGMREGIFTNEKLGTYVNNTTKDYLGARKVINGSDQKVLIASYATKFEAIFRATSVAPETR
;
A
#
# COMPACT_ATOMS: atom_id res chain seq x y z
N MET A 1 15.78 -25.89 0.87
CA MET A 1 15.76 -27.16 0.09
C MET A 1 14.36 -27.75 0.24
N THR A 2 13.85 -28.45 -0.77
CA THR A 2 12.50 -29.04 -0.74
C THR A 2 12.48 -30.24 0.20
N GLU A 3 11.58 -30.24 1.18
CA GLU A 3 11.43 -31.37 2.11
C GLU A 3 10.38 -32.37 1.60
N PRO A 4 10.43 -33.67 1.99
CA PRO A 4 9.55 -34.71 1.45
C PRO A 4 8.05 -34.36 1.52
N LEU A 5 7.60 -33.69 2.58
CA LEU A 5 6.19 -33.32 2.74
C LEU A 5 5.74 -32.14 1.90
N ASP A 6 6.65 -31.29 1.42
CA ASP A 6 6.31 -30.20 0.50
C ASP A 6 5.82 -30.75 -0.86
N LEU A 7 6.08 -32.04 -1.12
CA LEU A 7 5.67 -32.78 -2.31
C LEU A 7 4.37 -33.57 -2.13
N SER A 8 3.82 -33.64 -0.91
CA SER A 8 2.60 -34.43 -0.60
C SER A 8 1.40 -34.01 -1.47
N ALA A 9 1.25 -32.71 -1.77
CA ALA A 9 0.18 -32.18 -2.61
C ALA A 9 0.23 -32.69 -4.07
N ASN A 10 1.38 -33.20 -4.52
CA ASN A 10 1.54 -33.80 -5.85
C ASN A 10 0.97 -35.24 -5.93
N TYR A 11 0.68 -35.85 -4.78
CA TYR A 11 0.18 -37.23 -4.70
C TYR A 11 -1.20 -37.23 -4.06
N THR A 12 -2.24 -37.27 -4.90
CA THR A 12 -3.64 -37.20 -4.44
C THR A 12 -4.39 -38.51 -4.70
N SER A 13 -5.38 -38.83 -3.86
CA SER A 13 -6.29 -39.98 -4.06
C SER A 13 -7.13 -39.89 -5.34
N ALA A 14 -7.19 -38.72 -5.98
CA ALA A 14 -7.81 -38.53 -7.29
C ALA A 14 -6.99 -39.20 -8.41
N GLN A 15 -5.66 -39.15 -8.32
CA GLN A 15 -4.73 -39.66 -9.34
C GLN A 15 -4.13 -41.02 -8.98
N TYR A 16 -4.07 -41.33 -7.68
CA TYR A 16 -3.44 -42.52 -7.14
C TYR A 16 -4.43 -43.33 -6.31
N ARG A 17 -4.31 -44.66 -6.35
CA ARG A 17 -5.03 -45.57 -5.45
C ARG A 17 -4.04 -46.50 -4.78
N TYR A 18 -4.35 -46.94 -3.57
CA TYR A 18 -3.49 -47.87 -2.86
C TYR A 18 -3.65 -49.29 -3.37
N LYS A 19 -2.51 -49.97 -3.56
CA LYS A 19 -2.43 -51.40 -3.81
C LYS A 19 -1.09 -51.89 -3.25
N GLU A 20 -1.13 -52.95 -2.46
CA GLU A 20 0.09 -53.58 -1.93
C GLU A 20 0.99 -54.03 -3.10
N GLY A 21 2.29 -53.72 -3.01
CA GLY A 21 3.27 -53.96 -4.08
C GLY A 21 3.20 -53.00 -5.27
N GLY A 22 2.41 -51.92 -5.19
CA GLY A 22 2.31 -50.90 -6.24
C GLY A 22 3.52 -49.96 -6.31
N ASP A 23 4.03 -49.72 -7.51
CA ASP A 23 5.23 -48.92 -7.77
C ASP A 23 4.97 -47.44 -8.10
N GLY A 24 3.71 -47.00 -8.11
CA GLY A 24 3.35 -45.63 -8.45
C GLY A 24 3.44 -45.28 -9.94
N PHE A 25 3.78 -46.24 -10.80
CA PHE A 25 3.87 -46.06 -12.25
C PHE A 25 2.82 -46.89 -13.00
N THR A 26 2.45 -48.05 -12.46
CA THR A 26 1.40 -48.91 -13.02
C THR A 26 0.02 -48.25 -12.87
N VAL A 27 -0.80 -48.28 -13.92
CA VAL A 27 -2.14 -47.65 -13.94
C VAL A 27 -3.23 -48.70 -13.98
N GLU A 28 -4.17 -48.65 -13.03
CA GLU A 28 -5.36 -49.50 -13.00
C GLU A 28 -6.61 -48.64 -12.81
N ASN A 29 -7.64 -48.85 -13.63
CA ASN A 29 -8.88 -48.06 -13.64
C ASN A 29 -8.66 -46.54 -13.70
N GLY A 30 -7.68 -46.12 -14.52
CA GLY A 30 -7.35 -44.71 -14.72
C GLY A 30 -6.60 -44.04 -13.56
N LYS A 31 -6.20 -44.79 -12.51
CA LYS A 31 -5.38 -44.29 -11.39
C LYS A 31 -4.09 -45.07 -11.26
N LYS A 32 -3.00 -44.39 -10.91
CA LYS A 32 -1.72 -45.04 -10.60
C LYS A 32 -1.83 -45.84 -9.30
N VAL A 33 -1.37 -47.08 -9.30
CA VAL A 33 -1.34 -47.92 -8.09
C VAL A 33 -0.04 -47.71 -7.34
N ILE A 34 -0.13 -47.42 -6.04
CA ILE A 34 1.04 -47.12 -5.21
C ILE A 34 0.91 -47.76 -3.83
N ASP A 35 2.00 -48.35 -3.32
CA ASP A 35 2.07 -48.80 -1.94
C ASP A 35 2.66 -47.74 -1.00
N CYS A 36 2.60 -48.01 0.30
CA CYS A 36 3.02 -47.08 1.34
C CYS A 36 4.52 -46.81 1.34
N SER A 37 5.35 -47.83 1.12
CA SER A 37 6.80 -47.69 1.04
C SER A 37 7.27 -46.98 -0.24
N HIS A 38 6.57 -47.19 -1.35
CA HIS A 38 6.87 -46.54 -2.62
C HIS A 38 6.49 -45.07 -2.59
N MET A 39 5.41 -44.72 -1.88
CA MET A 39 5.07 -43.32 -1.60
C MET A 39 6.18 -42.60 -0.83
N VAL A 40 6.65 -43.20 0.27
CA VAL A 40 7.78 -42.68 1.05
C VAL A 40 9.03 -42.52 0.16
N ASN A 41 9.35 -43.50 -0.70
CA ASN A 41 10.50 -43.41 -1.59
C ASN A 41 10.38 -42.29 -2.65
N LEU A 42 9.19 -42.08 -3.23
CA LEU A 42 8.96 -41.00 -4.20
C LEU A 42 9.05 -39.61 -3.55
N LEU A 43 8.54 -39.45 -2.34
CA LEU A 43 8.66 -38.19 -1.59
C LEU A 43 10.12 -37.91 -1.22
N LEU A 44 10.89 -38.91 -0.77
CA LEU A 44 12.31 -38.76 -0.45
C LEU A 44 13.15 -38.45 -1.69
N LYS A 45 12.95 -39.18 -2.80
CA LYS A 45 13.68 -38.93 -4.06
C LYS A 45 13.35 -37.57 -4.65
N GLY A 46 12.07 -37.17 -4.64
CA GLY A 46 11.66 -35.85 -5.09
C GLY A 46 12.27 -34.72 -4.25
N ALA A 47 12.52 -34.98 -2.96
CA ALA A 47 13.22 -34.08 -2.05
C ALA A 47 14.77 -34.16 -2.17
N GLY A 48 15.29 -34.85 -3.18
CA GLY A 48 16.72 -34.91 -3.49
C GLY A 48 17.53 -35.94 -2.71
N TYR A 49 16.90 -36.85 -1.97
CA TYR A 49 17.59 -37.94 -1.28
C TYR A 49 17.86 -39.13 -2.21
N GLN A 50 19.13 -39.54 -2.30
CA GLN A 50 19.57 -40.73 -3.02
C GLN A 50 19.61 -41.94 -2.09
N VAL A 51 18.44 -42.54 -1.88
CA VAL A 51 18.29 -43.78 -1.11
C VAL A 51 17.68 -44.88 -1.99
N PRO A 52 18.15 -46.13 -1.89
CA PRO A 52 17.53 -47.25 -2.61
C PRO A 52 16.10 -47.46 -2.12
N TYR A 53 15.24 -47.99 -2.99
CA TYR A 53 13.89 -48.37 -2.57
C TYR A 53 13.98 -49.53 -1.57
N GLN A 54 13.28 -49.38 -0.44
CA GLN A 54 13.15 -50.39 0.59
C GLN A 54 11.66 -50.53 0.93
N ASN A 55 11.15 -51.76 0.92
CA ASN A 55 9.79 -52.02 1.41
C ASN A 55 9.72 -51.83 2.94
N THR A 56 8.51 -51.81 3.50
CA THR A 56 8.31 -51.54 4.93
C THR A 56 9.04 -52.51 5.86
N ALA A 57 9.16 -53.79 5.48
CA ALA A 57 9.92 -54.77 6.26
C ALA A 57 11.43 -54.51 6.20
N SER A 58 11.97 -54.15 5.03
CA SER A 58 13.37 -53.79 4.84
C SER A 58 13.75 -52.50 5.58
N LEU A 59 12.85 -51.52 5.67
CA LEU A 59 13.05 -50.29 6.45
C LEU A 59 13.20 -50.57 7.96
N ASN A 60 12.64 -51.67 8.46
CA ASN A 60 12.80 -52.06 9.86
C ASN A 60 14.12 -52.82 10.13
N GLY A 61 14.76 -53.36 9.09
CA GLY A 61 15.97 -54.18 9.21
C GLY A 61 17.24 -53.36 9.46
N ALA A 62 18.27 -54.00 10.00
CA ALA A 62 19.55 -53.35 10.33
C ALA A 62 20.23 -52.67 9.12
N GLY A 63 20.01 -53.18 7.90
CA GLY A 63 20.53 -52.59 6.67
C GLY A 63 19.98 -51.19 6.35
N ALA A 64 18.81 -50.81 6.87
CA ALA A 64 18.26 -49.47 6.69
C ALA A 64 19.09 -48.40 7.43
N LEU A 65 19.75 -48.75 8.53
CA LEU A 65 20.54 -47.80 9.33
C LEU A 65 21.79 -47.27 8.60
N GLN A 66 22.14 -47.83 7.44
CA GLN A 66 23.12 -47.24 6.54
C GLN A 66 22.64 -45.87 6.02
N TYR A 67 21.34 -45.73 5.75
CA TYR A 67 20.74 -44.57 5.09
C TYR A 67 19.87 -43.71 6.01
N TYR A 68 19.42 -44.27 7.14
CA TYR A 68 18.50 -43.62 8.07
C TYR A 68 19.04 -43.65 9.50
N ASP A 69 18.73 -42.63 10.28
CA ASP A 69 18.89 -42.59 11.73
C ASP A 69 17.57 -42.99 12.41
N GLU A 70 17.65 -43.79 13.47
CA GLU A 70 16.48 -44.12 14.29
C GLU A 70 16.21 -43.01 15.32
N ILE A 71 14.96 -42.57 15.39
CA ILE A 71 14.57 -41.39 16.17
C ILE A 71 13.68 -41.81 17.34
N SER A 72 14.01 -41.34 18.54
CA SER A 72 13.14 -41.52 19.71
C SER A 72 11.86 -40.70 19.56
N PRO A 73 10.69 -41.16 20.06
CA PRO A 73 9.41 -40.45 19.90
C PRO A 73 9.45 -38.95 20.25
N SER A 74 10.13 -38.56 21.34
CA SER A 74 10.26 -37.17 21.79
C SER A 74 11.05 -36.24 20.84
N ASN A 75 11.81 -36.81 19.90
CA ASN A 75 12.66 -36.08 18.94
C ASN A 75 12.15 -36.18 17.50
N VAL A 76 10.97 -36.77 17.31
CA VAL A 76 10.31 -36.86 16.01
C VAL A 76 9.90 -35.46 15.56
N ARG A 77 10.19 -35.14 14.31
CA ARG A 77 9.82 -33.86 13.70
C ARG A 77 9.10 -34.09 12.39
N LYS A 78 8.48 -33.03 11.87
CA LYS A 78 7.88 -33.02 10.54
C LYS A 78 8.91 -33.48 9.49
N GLY A 79 8.54 -34.45 8.66
CA GLY A 79 9.39 -35.04 7.62
C GLY A 79 10.03 -36.37 8.00
N ASP A 80 9.98 -36.78 9.27
CA ASP A 80 10.45 -38.11 9.69
C ASP A 80 9.49 -39.21 9.22
N ILE A 81 10.00 -40.44 9.09
CA ILE A 81 9.27 -41.61 8.61
C ILE A 81 8.75 -42.39 9.82
N ALA A 82 7.45 -42.67 9.83
CA ALA A 82 6.82 -43.57 10.80
C ALA A 82 6.72 -44.99 10.22
N LEU A 83 6.94 -45.98 11.08
CA LEU A 83 6.82 -47.41 10.78
C LEU A 83 5.88 -48.10 11.77
N TRP A 84 4.94 -48.88 11.24
CA TRP A 84 4.11 -49.82 11.98
C TRP A 84 4.47 -51.22 11.50
N ILE A 85 5.17 -51.99 12.32
CA ILE A 85 5.63 -53.34 11.97
C ILE A 85 5.00 -54.32 12.94
N ASN A 86 4.16 -55.23 12.43
CA ASN A 86 3.34 -56.14 13.23
C ASN A 86 2.55 -55.44 14.35
N ALA A 87 2.21 -54.17 14.17
CA ALA A 87 1.46 -53.39 15.15
C ALA A 87 -0.04 -53.71 15.04
N THR A 88 -0.76 -53.76 16.16
CA THR A 88 -2.22 -53.98 16.13
C THR A 88 -2.95 -52.63 16.07
N SER A 89 -3.82 -52.44 15.07
CA SER A 89 -4.65 -51.25 14.94
C SER A 89 -5.53 -51.05 16.19
N ASN A 90 -5.74 -49.80 16.61
CA ASN A 90 -6.46 -49.48 17.85
C ASN A 90 -7.84 -50.17 17.93
N HIS A 91 -8.78 -49.88 17.02
CA HIS A 91 -10.18 -50.35 17.13
C HIS A 91 -10.57 -51.54 16.24
N GLN A 92 -9.75 -51.92 15.25
CA GLN A 92 -10.12 -52.98 14.28
C GLN A 92 -9.37 -54.30 14.46
N ASN A 93 -8.47 -54.39 15.45
CA ASN A 93 -7.65 -55.57 15.73
C ASN A 93 -6.91 -56.14 14.50
N LYS A 94 -6.55 -55.29 13.54
CA LYS A 94 -5.82 -55.65 12.32
C LYS A 94 -4.32 -55.48 12.56
N THR A 95 -3.54 -56.46 12.13
CA THR A 95 -2.07 -56.33 12.09
C THR A 95 -1.66 -55.38 10.96
N LEU A 96 -0.82 -54.41 11.28
CA LEU A 96 -0.35 -53.35 10.41
C LEU A 96 1.12 -53.58 10.06
N ASN A 97 1.42 -53.53 8.76
CA ASN A 97 2.76 -53.44 8.18
C ASN A 97 2.78 -52.24 7.21
N HIS A 98 3.03 -51.04 7.75
CA HIS A 98 2.79 -49.78 7.05
C HIS A 98 3.85 -48.71 7.33
N THR A 99 3.97 -47.73 6.43
CA THR A 99 4.88 -46.58 6.59
C THR A 99 4.33 -45.30 5.98
N GLY A 100 4.76 -44.15 6.50
CA GLY A 100 4.43 -42.83 5.97
C GLY A 100 5.29 -41.73 6.58
N ILE A 101 5.12 -40.48 6.14
CA ILE A 101 5.90 -39.33 6.60
C ILE A 101 5.09 -38.52 7.63
N ILE A 102 5.69 -38.21 8.78
CA ILE A 102 5.09 -37.44 9.87
C ILE A 102 4.90 -35.98 9.47
N GLU A 103 3.66 -35.51 9.52
CA GLU A 103 3.28 -34.11 9.30
C GLU A 103 3.34 -33.29 10.59
N SER A 104 2.94 -33.92 11.69
CA SER A 104 3.06 -33.41 13.05
C SER A 104 3.04 -34.60 14.00
N TYR A 105 3.91 -34.65 14.98
CA TYR A 105 3.85 -35.69 16.01
C TYR A 105 4.34 -35.10 17.32
N ASP A 106 3.57 -35.26 18.38
CA ASP A 106 3.98 -34.94 19.73
C ASP A 106 4.27 -36.25 20.46
N GLY A 107 5.56 -36.48 20.75
CA GLY A 107 6.08 -37.70 21.35
C GLY A 107 6.32 -37.60 22.85
N THR A 108 5.67 -36.64 23.53
CA THR A 108 5.61 -36.64 24.99
C THR A 108 4.70 -37.77 25.47
N ILE A 109 5.08 -38.44 26.57
CA ILE A 109 4.43 -39.66 27.11
C ILE A 109 2.90 -39.51 27.27
N ASP A 110 2.41 -38.29 27.53
CA ASP A 110 0.98 -38.02 27.77
C ASP A 110 0.19 -37.68 26.49
N SER A 111 0.84 -37.25 25.40
CA SER A 111 0.15 -36.81 24.20
C SER A 111 0.16 -37.86 23.08
N GLU A 112 1.31 -38.50 22.79
CA GLU A 112 1.58 -39.53 21.75
C GLU A 112 0.57 -39.50 20.59
N TYR A 113 0.41 -38.31 19.99
CA TYR A 113 -0.58 -38.04 18.97
C TYR A 113 0.01 -37.18 17.86
N GLY A 114 -0.42 -37.45 16.65
CA GLY A 114 0.07 -36.77 15.48
C GLY A 114 -0.74 -37.05 14.24
N ARG A 115 -0.18 -36.63 13.11
CA ARG A 115 -0.70 -36.85 11.77
C ARG A 115 0.45 -37.26 10.87
N PHE A 116 0.18 -38.17 9.95
CA PHE A 116 1.14 -38.59 8.96
C PHE A 116 0.51 -38.64 7.59
N PHE A 117 1.31 -38.36 6.57
CA PHE A 117 0.96 -38.50 5.17
C PHE A 117 1.50 -39.82 4.61
N GLY A 118 0.65 -40.59 3.95
CA GLY A 118 1.04 -41.88 3.35
C GLY A 118 -0.01 -42.43 2.39
N ALA A 119 0.29 -43.53 1.72
CA ALA A 119 -0.66 -44.20 0.83
C ALA A 119 -1.60 -45.12 1.65
N GLN A 120 -2.84 -44.68 1.87
CA GLN A 120 -3.85 -45.41 2.65
C GLN A 120 -4.81 -46.17 1.74
N SER A 121 -5.73 -46.98 2.29
CA SER A 121 -6.67 -47.79 1.48
C SER A 121 -7.45 -47.02 0.41
N SER A 122 -7.76 -45.73 0.64
CA SER A 122 -8.42 -44.82 -0.32
C SER A 122 -7.47 -44.08 -1.28
N GLY A 123 -6.16 -44.35 -1.20
CA GLY A 123 -5.10 -43.62 -1.90
C GLY A 123 -4.28 -42.72 -0.95
N PRO A 124 -3.38 -41.89 -1.50
CA PRO A 124 -2.53 -40.98 -0.72
C PRO A 124 -3.34 -39.97 0.07
N GLY A 125 -2.96 -39.76 1.33
CA GLY A 125 -3.61 -38.78 2.20
C GLY A 125 -3.05 -38.78 3.62
N THR A 126 -3.52 -37.81 4.39
CA THR A 126 -3.21 -37.64 5.81
C THR A 126 -4.10 -38.52 6.68
N ALA A 127 -3.53 -39.13 7.72
CA ALA A 127 -4.29 -39.79 8.78
C ALA A 127 -3.73 -39.42 10.16
N ASP A 128 -4.63 -39.43 11.14
CA ASP A 128 -4.29 -39.21 12.54
C ASP A 128 -3.69 -40.49 13.14
N VAL A 129 -2.65 -40.34 13.93
CA VAL A 129 -1.90 -41.42 14.60
C VAL A 129 -1.83 -41.14 16.09
N GLY A 130 -1.98 -42.19 16.92
CA GLY A 130 -1.75 -42.08 18.36
C GLY A 130 -2.40 -43.20 19.17
N ALA A 131 -2.39 -43.06 20.50
CA ALA A 131 -2.99 -44.05 21.41
C ALA A 131 -4.51 -44.27 21.15
N PHE A 132 -5.06 -45.39 21.64
CA PHE A 132 -6.43 -45.87 21.37
C PHE A 132 -7.56 -44.84 21.59
N GLY A 133 -7.38 -43.91 22.54
CA GLY A 133 -8.36 -42.83 22.80
C GLY A 133 -8.23 -41.58 21.92
N LYS A 134 -7.18 -41.49 21.08
CA LYS A 134 -6.83 -40.29 20.31
C LYS A 134 -6.80 -40.52 18.81
N SER A 135 -6.43 -41.73 18.36
CA SER A 135 -6.61 -42.14 16.96
C SER A 135 -7.48 -43.39 16.87
N TYR A 136 -8.43 -43.38 15.94
CA TYR A 136 -9.39 -44.47 15.76
C TYR A 136 -8.75 -45.72 15.13
N PHE A 137 -7.82 -45.56 14.19
CA PHE A 137 -7.26 -46.70 13.44
C PHE A 137 -5.77 -46.89 13.66
N TRP A 138 -4.97 -45.81 13.57
CA TRP A 138 -3.51 -45.90 13.60
C TRP A 138 -2.97 -45.76 15.02
N PRO A 139 -2.38 -46.83 15.59
CA PRO A 139 -1.76 -46.78 16.91
C PRO A 139 -0.48 -45.96 16.86
N VAL A 140 0.14 -45.70 18.01
CA VAL A 140 1.49 -45.10 18.06
C VAL A 140 2.47 -45.91 17.18
N PRO A 141 3.28 -45.26 16.32
CA PRO A 141 4.22 -45.98 15.46
C PRO A 141 5.22 -46.79 16.27
N THR A 142 5.52 -47.99 15.81
CA THR A 142 6.49 -48.87 16.47
C THR A 142 7.92 -48.36 16.35
N LYS A 143 8.21 -47.53 15.35
CA LYS A 143 9.55 -46.99 15.08
C LYS A 143 9.48 -45.72 14.24
N PHE A 144 10.43 -44.81 14.45
CA PHE A 144 10.63 -43.62 13.63
C PHE A 144 12.02 -43.60 13.02
N LEU A 145 12.11 -43.15 11.77
CA LEU A 145 13.36 -43.02 11.03
C LEU A 145 13.50 -41.62 10.44
N ARG A 146 14.72 -41.12 10.34
CA ARG A 146 15.06 -39.90 9.61
C ARG A 146 16.11 -40.23 8.58
N VAL A 147 15.91 -39.83 7.33
CA VAL A 147 16.94 -40.02 6.29
C VAL A 147 18.18 -39.19 6.63
N LYS A 148 19.37 -39.78 6.49
CA LYS A 148 20.62 -39.08 6.75
C LYS A 148 20.83 -38.00 5.71
N GLU A 149 21.21 -36.81 6.16
CA GLU A 149 21.40 -35.67 5.25
C GLU A 149 22.55 -35.88 4.26
N SER A 150 23.53 -36.73 4.58
CA SER A 150 24.59 -37.15 3.67
C SER A 150 24.08 -37.93 2.44
N MET A 151 22.85 -38.44 2.48
CA MET A 151 22.21 -39.08 1.33
C MET A 151 21.55 -38.06 0.39
N ARG A 152 21.49 -36.77 0.75
CA ARG A 152 20.94 -35.71 -0.09
C ARG A 152 22.02 -35.24 -1.06
N THR A 153 21.74 -35.27 -2.36
CA THR A 153 22.72 -34.77 -3.34
C THR A 153 22.92 -33.27 -3.17
N GLY A 154 24.15 -32.86 -2.82
CA GLY A 154 24.53 -31.45 -2.71
C GLY A 154 25.13 -30.98 -1.37
N ALA A 155 25.59 -31.88 -0.49
CA ALA A 155 26.35 -31.51 0.72
C ALA A 155 27.40 -32.60 1.04
N ALA A 156 28.64 -32.38 1.49
CA ALA A 156 29.45 -31.18 1.80
C ALA A 156 30.93 -31.60 1.99
N THR A 157 31.87 -30.64 2.03
CA THR A 157 33.04 -30.65 2.95
C THR A 157 33.43 -29.19 3.30
N PRO A 158 34.08 -28.91 4.44
CA PRO A 158 33.69 -27.82 5.34
C PRO A 158 34.65 -26.62 5.38
N ALA A 159 34.05 -25.47 5.71
CA ALA A 159 34.55 -24.22 6.31
C ALA A 159 36.03 -23.82 6.17
N THR A 160 36.23 -22.65 5.55
CA THR A 160 37.22 -21.64 5.95
C THR A 160 36.53 -20.27 6.08
N ALA A 161 37.08 -19.43 6.96
CA ALA A 161 36.52 -18.19 7.54
C ALA A 161 36.16 -17.08 6.51
N PRO A 162 35.41 -16.03 6.91
CA PRO A 162 34.42 -15.37 6.07
C PRO A 162 35.03 -14.39 5.06
N ALA A 163 34.49 -14.43 3.85
CA ALA A 163 34.60 -13.38 2.84
C ALA A 163 33.18 -12.98 2.39
N PRO A 164 32.98 -11.74 1.93
CA PRO A 164 31.77 -10.95 2.15
C PRO A 164 30.55 -11.53 1.44
N VAL A 165 29.41 -11.36 2.11
CA VAL A 165 28.07 -11.71 1.65
C VAL A 165 27.85 -11.21 0.22
N PRO A 166 27.59 -12.08 -0.78
CA PRO A 166 27.00 -11.66 -2.04
C PRO A 166 25.53 -11.29 -1.77
N ALA A 167 25.18 -10.07 -2.17
CA ALA A 167 23.89 -9.43 -1.94
C ALA A 167 22.69 -10.35 -2.21
N SER A 168 21.81 -10.43 -1.21
CA SER A 168 20.48 -11.01 -1.33
C SER A 168 19.62 -10.17 -2.27
N VAL A 169 18.92 -10.88 -3.16
CA VAL A 169 17.55 -10.66 -3.66
C VAL A 169 16.98 -9.25 -3.45
N ALA A 170 16.77 -8.53 -4.56
CA ALA A 170 16.25 -7.15 -4.64
C ALA A 170 15.32 -6.73 -3.49
N SER A 171 15.74 -5.70 -2.76
CA SER A 171 14.97 -5.01 -1.71
C SER A 171 13.65 -4.46 -2.27
N PRO A 172 12.55 -4.46 -1.48
CA PRO A 172 11.31 -3.80 -1.89
C PRO A 172 11.55 -2.29 -2.07
N VAL A 173 11.08 -1.73 -3.18
CA VAL A 173 11.18 -0.30 -3.49
C VAL A 173 10.38 0.51 -2.45
N MET A 174 11.01 1.51 -1.85
CA MET A 174 10.42 2.45 -0.89
C MET A 174 9.10 3.05 -1.41
N SER A 175 8.07 3.11 -0.56
CA SER A 175 6.80 3.77 -0.90
C SER A 175 6.83 5.26 -0.55
N PHE A 176 6.08 6.07 -1.30
CA PHE A 176 5.96 7.52 -1.13
C PHE A 176 4.50 7.97 -1.14
N GLN A 177 4.16 9.01 -0.36
CA GLN A 177 2.85 9.68 -0.31
C GLN A 177 3.01 11.17 0.06
N TYR A 178 2.03 12.00 -0.30
CA TYR A 178 1.97 13.38 0.19
C TYR A 178 1.70 13.44 1.71
N PRO A 179 2.22 14.46 2.42
CA PRO A 179 2.16 14.57 3.88
C PRO A 179 0.76 14.87 4.43
N ILE A 180 -0.20 15.21 3.58
CA ILE A 180 -1.59 15.49 3.94
C ILE A 180 -2.55 14.80 2.96
N ARG A 181 -3.79 14.62 3.40
CA ARG A 181 -4.89 14.09 2.58
C ARG A 181 -5.99 15.10 2.40
N LYS A 182 -6.87 14.86 1.44
CA LYS A 182 -8.12 15.63 1.25
C LYS A 182 -9.05 15.45 2.45
N ALA A 183 -10.04 16.33 2.57
CA ALA A 183 -11.01 16.29 3.66
C ALA A 183 -11.86 15.00 3.71
N ASP A 184 -11.94 14.24 2.62
CA ASP A 184 -12.60 12.93 2.56
C ASP A 184 -11.66 11.76 2.90
N GLY A 185 -10.42 12.05 3.32
CA GLY A 185 -9.41 11.07 3.70
C GLY A 185 -8.69 10.41 2.52
N LYS A 186 -8.93 10.85 1.27
CA LYS A 186 -8.24 10.36 0.08
C LYS A 186 -6.93 11.10 -0.18
N GLN A 187 -6.03 10.46 -0.91
CA GLN A 187 -4.77 11.07 -1.34
C GLN A 187 -4.99 12.03 -2.54
N PHE A 188 -4.10 13.01 -2.69
CA PHE A 188 -4.00 13.86 -3.88
C PHE A 188 -3.56 13.05 -5.10
N ASN A 189 -4.08 13.40 -6.27
CA ASN A 189 -3.82 12.65 -7.50
C ASN A 189 -2.43 12.97 -8.09
N ASP A 190 -1.97 14.20 -7.91
CA ASP A 190 -0.72 14.73 -8.45
C ASP A 190 -0.25 15.95 -7.65
N ALA A 191 0.93 16.46 -8.02
CA ALA A 191 1.56 17.58 -7.34
C ALA A 191 0.78 18.89 -7.54
N ASP A 192 0.15 19.07 -8.70
CA ASP A 192 -0.63 20.28 -8.99
C ASP A 192 -1.84 20.40 -8.07
N GLU A 193 -2.50 19.29 -7.72
CA GLU A 193 -3.63 19.31 -6.80
C GLU A 193 -3.22 19.73 -5.38
N ILE A 194 -2.06 19.27 -4.88
CA ILE A 194 -1.56 19.71 -3.58
C ILE A 194 -1.02 21.15 -3.63
N TYR A 195 -0.36 21.55 -4.71
CA TYR A 195 0.07 22.94 -4.87
C TYR A 195 -1.10 23.91 -4.86
N ARG A 196 -2.23 23.57 -5.49
CA ARG A 196 -3.46 24.39 -5.45
C ARG A 196 -4.00 24.62 -4.04
N VAL A 197 -3.88 23.64 -3.15
CA VAL A 197 -4.28 23.89 -1.75
C VAL A 197 -3.26 24.75 -1.02
N LEU A 198 -1.96 24.57 -1.31
CA LEU A 198 -0.87 25.38 -0.76
C LEU A 198 -0.85 26.84 -1.27
N GLU A 199 -1.55 27.16 -2.36
CA GLU A 199 -1.75 28.55 -2.81
C GLU A 199 -2.48 29.42 -1.75
N GLY A 200 -3.13 28.79 -0.76
CA GLY A 200 -3.72 29.46 0.39
C GLY A 200 -2.70 29.92 1.45
N GLU A 201 -1.46 29.43 1.38
CA GLU A 201 -0.39 29.82 2.31
C GLU A 201 0.19 31.18 1.93
N THR A 202 0.25 32.08 2.92
CA THR A 202 0.77 33.44 2.74
C THR A 202 2.24 33.60 3.15
N SER A 203 2.83 32.58 3.79
CA SER A 203 4.23 32.57 4.20
C SER A 203 4.73 31.15 4.49
N GLY A 204 6.04 31.01 4.72
CA GLY A 204 6.66 29.72 5.04
C GLY A 204 6.85 28.83 3.81
N HIS A 205 7.20 29.44 2.68
CA HIS A 205 7.47 28.76 1.42
C HIS A 205 8.94 28.38 1.36
N TYR A 206 9.21 27.15 0.92
CA TYR A 206 10.52 26.80 0.39
C TYR A 206 10.81 27.76 -0.76
N LEU A 207 11.98 28.36 -0.92
CA LEU A 207 13.23 28.19 -0.17
C LEU A 207 13.60 29.45 0.65
N LEU A 208 12.74 30.47 0.65
CA LEU A 208 13.03 31.77 1.25
C LEU A 208 11.91 32.18 2.19
N GLY A 209 12.30 32.50 3.42
CA GLY A 209 11.48 33.21 4.38
C GLY A 209 11.59 34.73 4.21
N SER A 210 10.94 35.46 5.11
CA SER A 210 11.07 36.93 5.18
C SER A 210 12.53 37.35 5.30
N ASN A 211 12.87 38.51 4.70
CA ASN A 211 14.21 39.10 4.76
C ASN A 211 15.33 38.24 4.16
N LYS A 212 15.04 37.45 3.11
CA LYS A 212 16.02 36.59 2.40
C LYS A 212 16.67 35.53 3.31
N PHE A 213 15.98 35.12 4.38
CA PHE A 213 16.46 34.02 5.22
C PHE A 213 16.17 32.68 4.54
N TRP A 214 17.13 31.76 4.57
CA TRP A 214 16.95 30.41 4.04
C TRP A 214 15.84 29.68 4.79
N HIS A 215 14.89 29.09 4.05
CA HIS A 215 13.77 28.34 4.61
C HIS A 215 13.74 26.93 4.01
N GLY A 216 14.18 25.95 4.79
CA GLY A 216 14.49 24.59 4.30
C GLY A 216 13.28 23.74 3.92
N GLY A 217 12.05 24.20 4.20
CA GLY A 217 10.84 23.39 4.16
C GLY A 217 9.60 24.14 3.70
N ILE A 218 8.42 23.62 3.99
CA ILE A 218 7.13 24.28 3.71
C ILE A 218 6.26 24.30 4.97
N HIS A 219 5.46 25.35 5.13
CA HIS A 219 4.39 25.37 6.11
C HIS A 219 3.10 24.82 5.50
N ILE A 220 2.40 24.00 6.26
CA ILE A 220 1.02 23.59 5.97
C ILE A 220 0.17 24.05 7.14
N THR A 221 -0.82 24.89 6.86
CA THR A 221 -1.70 25.49 7.89
C THR A 221 -3.13 25.00 7.78
N ASP A 222 -3.97 25.42 8.74
CA ASP A 222 -5.41 25.22 8.70
C ASP A 222 -6.12 25.95 7.56
N LYS A 223 -5.44 26.85 6.82
CA LYS A 223 -5.96 27.41 5.56
C LYS A 223 -5.92 26.38 4.43
N SER A 224 -4.80 25.68 4.26
CA SER A 224 -4.62 24.69 3.18
C SER A 224 -5.13 23.30 3.56
N ALA A 225 -5.07 22.95 4.84
CA ALA A 225 -5.44 21.64 5.36
C ALA A 225 -6.24 21.73 6.67
N PRO A 226 -7.44 22.35 6.70
CA PRO A 226 -8.26 22.47 7.91
C PRO A 226 -8.63 21.11 8.52
N GLN A 227 -8.74 20.06 7.69
CA GLN A 227 -8.93 18.69 8.13
C GLN A 227 -7.80 18.20 9.06
N CYS A 228 -6.58 18.75 8.92
CA CYS A 228 -5.41 18.38 9.70
C CYS A 228 -5.37 18.93 11.13
N VAL A 229 -6.39 19.70 11.51
CA VAL A 229 -6.60 20.15 12.91
C VAL A 229 -7.26 19.05 13.75
N LEU A 230 -8.10 18.20 13.15
CA LEU A 230 -8.91 17.23 13.90
C LEU A 230 -9.20 15.92 13.17
N ARG A 231 -9.51 15.95 11.87
CA ARG A 231 -10.11 14.81 11.17
C ARG A 231 -9.09 13.86 10.57
N GLU A 232 -8.05 14.41 9.97
CA GLU A 232 -7.00 13.67 9.30
C GLU A 232 -5.65 14.04 9.93
N PRO A 233 -4.75 13.10 10.20
CA PRO A 233 -3.41 13.47 10.65
C PRO A 233 -2.57 13.97 9.46
N VAL A 234 -1.53 14.75 9.76
CA VAL A 234 -0.32 14.83 8.94
C VAL A 234 0.30 13.43 8.90
N ARG A 235 0.80 13.02 7.74
CA ARG A 235 1.23 11.64 7.47
C ARG A 235 2.68 11.57 7.02
N CYS A 236 3.30 10.42 7.28
CA CYS A 236 4.68 10.16 6.88
C CYS A 236 4.77 10.09 5.35
N MET A 237 5.74 10.79 4.78
CA MET A 237 5.89 10.94 3.33
C MET A 237 6.53 9.74 2.64
N ALA A 238 7.35 8.96 3.34
CA ALA A 238 8.05 7.81 2.78
C ALA A 238 8.28 6.72 3.84
N ASP A 239 8.48 5.47 3.41
CA ASP A 239 8.87 4.41 4.35
C ASP A 239 10.20 4.76 5.04
N GLY A 240 10.31 4.48 6.33
CA GLY A 240 11.52 4.83 7.07
C GLY A 240 11.50 4.38 8.52
N GLU A 241 12.33 5.03 9.32
CA GLU A 241 12.48 4.83 10.76
C GLU A 241 12.37 6.20 11.44
N VAL A 242 11.45 6.37 12.38
CA VAL A 242 11.47 7.52 13.30
C VAL A 242 12.73 7.37 14.15
N VAL A 243 13.63 8.35 14.07
CA VAL A 243 14.93 8.33 14.75
C VAL A 243 14.97 9.28 15.95
N ALA A 244 14.15 10.33 15.93
CA ALA A 244 13.98 11.23 17.07
C ALA A 244 12.59 11.88 17.05
N TYR A 245 12.09 12.26 18.21
CA TYR A 245 10.91 13.11 18.32
C TYR A 245 10.97 13.94 19.60
N ARG A 246 10.24 15.05 19.65
CA ARG A 246 9.92 15.79 20.88
C ARG A 246 8.40 15.88 20.98
N LEU A 247 7.83 15.55 22.13
CA LEU A 247 6.40 15.64 22.38
C LEU A 247 6.17 16.57 23.56
N ASN A 248 5.51 17.70 23.35
CA ASN A 248 5.15 18.57 24.45
C ASN A 248 3.98 17.98 25.24
N GLN A 249 4.01 18.17 26.56
CA GLN A 249 2.87 17.79 27.40
C GLN A 249 1.64 18.64 27.02
N ASP A 250 1.82 19.96 26.92
CA ASP A 250 0.84 20.92 26.42
C ASP A 250 1.57 22.05 25.65
N TYR A 251 0.84 23.02 25.11
CA TYR A 251 1.46 24.16 24.44
C TYR A 251 2.42 24.91 25.35
N LEU A 252 3.61 25.19 24.82
CA LEU A 252 4.57 26.09 25.44
C LEU A 252 4.06 27.53 25.38
N GLN A 253 4.57 28.38 26.27
CA GLN A 253 4.22 29.79 26.33
C GLN A 253 5.46 30.66 26.30
N SER A 254 5.47 31.66 25.43
CA SER A 254 6.47 32.73 25.42
C SER A 254 5.81 34.02 25.91
N THR A 255 6.60 34.90 26.53
CA THR A 255 6.04 36.11 27.17
C THR A 255 6.30 37.33 26.29
N PHE A 256 5.28 38.16 26.09
CA PHE A 256 5.39 39.41 25.33
C PHE A 256 4.94 40.64 26.14
N GLY A 257 5.79 41.66 26.11
CA GLY A 257 5.52 42.99 26.68
C GLY A 257 5.43 43.04 28.21
N ASP A 258 5.17 44.24 28.73
CA ASP A 258 5.19 44.53 30.17
C ASP A 258 3.97 43.94 30.91
N ASN A 259 2.90 43.66 30.18
CA ASN A 259 1.69 42.98 30.71
C ASN A 259 1.83 41.45 30.73
N GLU A 260 3.01 40.91 30.42
CA GLU A 260 3.32 39.48 30.35
C GLU A 260 2.33 38.64 29.52
N LYS A 261 1.89 39.14 28.37
CA LYS A 261 0.98 38.39 27.49
C LYS A 261 1.64 37.05 27.12
N LYS A 262 0.96 35.94 27.39
CA LYS A 262 1.46 34.59 27.10
C LYS A 262 0.96 34.14 25.73
N LEU A 263 1.90 33.87 24.82
CA LEU A 263 1.61 33.38 23.47
C LEU A 263 1.95 31.90 23.36
N LYS A 264 0.98 31.12 22.89
CA LYS A 264 1.08 29.66 22.79
C LYS A 264 1.77 29.25 21.50
N TYR A 265 2.62 28.25 21.62
CA TYR A 265 3.25 27.60 20.47
C TYR A 265 3.59 26.14 20.79
N SER A 266 3.94 25.38 19.76
CA SER A 266 4.46 24.02 19.90
C SER A 266 5.84 23.91 19.26
N ASN A 267 6.75 23.23 19.94
CA ASN A 267 8.02 22.76 19.38
C ASN A 267 8.08 21.23 19.32
N SER A 268 6.93 20.57 19.41
CA SER A 268 6.83 19.13 19.19
C SER A 268 7.23 18.80 17.76
N PHE A 269 8.06 17.79 17.58
CA PHE A 269 8.48 17.35 16.26
C PHE A 269 8.61 15.84 16.13
N CYS A 270 8.61 15.36 14.89
CA CYS A 270 8.99 14.01 14.51
C CYS A 270 10.08 14.10 13.44
N LEU A 271 11.16 13.34 13.61
CA LEU A 271 12.26 13.22 12.65
C LEU A 271 12.33 11.76 12.16
N VAL A 272 12.16 11.58 10.85
CA VAL A 272 12.17 10.27 10.19
C VAL A 272 13.39 10.17 9.30
N ARG A 273 14.14 9.07 9.41
CA ARG A 273 15.25 8.70 8.52
C ARG A 273 14.75 7.74 7.46
N HIS A 274 15.16 7.98 6.22
CA HIS A 274 14.80 7.21 5.04
C HIS A 274 16.07 6.73 4.34
N GLU A 275 16.13 5.44 4.00
CA GLU A 275 17.22 4.84 3.23
C GLU A 275 16.67 4.38 1.87
N TYR A 276 16.82 5.22 0.85
CA TYR A 276 16.37 4.88 -0.49
C TYR A 276 17.44 4.09 -1.24
N GLU A 277 17.02 2.96 -1.82
CA GLU A 277 17.77 2.24 -2.84
C GLU A 277 16.86 1.99 -4.05
N SER A 278 17.32 2.42 -5.22
CA SER A 278 16.67 2.08 -6.49
C SER A 278 16.82 0.58 -6.82
N ALA A 279 16.04 0.06 -7.77
CA ALA A 279 16.23 -1.30 -8.26
C ALA A 279 17.63 -1.47 -8.90
N PRO A 280 18.29 -2.63 -8.74
CA PRO A 280 19.57 -2.89 -9.41
C PRO A 280 19.45 -2.75 -10.93
N ASN A 281 20.45 -2.13 -11.58
CA ASN A 281 20.45 -1.98 -13.02
C ASN A 281 20.44 -3.37 -13.70
N PRO A 282 19.41 -3.68 -14.50
CA PRO A 282 19.28 -4.99 -15.15
C PRO A 282 20.12 -5.11 -16.43
N GLU A 283 20.65 -4.02 -16.98
CA GLU A 283 21.40 -4.03 -18.22
C GLU A 283 22.81 -4.61 -18.03
N GLU A 284 23.21 -5.49 -18.96
CA GLU A 284 24.57 -6.01 -19.01
C GLU A 284 25.59 -4.88 -19.29
N GLY A 285 26.77 -4.98 -18.68
CA GLY A 285 27.87 -4.01 -18.85
C GLY A 285 28.41 -3.47 -17.53
N ALA A 286 29.15 -2.35 -17.59
CA ALA A 286 29.87 -1.77 -16.45
C ALA A 286 28.96 -1.31 -15.29
N ASN A 287 27.65 -1.16 -15.54
CA ASN A 287 26.68 -0.71 -14.56
C ASN A 287 25.76 -1.82 -14.05
N LYS A 288 25.90 -3.06 -14.53
CA LYS A 288 25.06 -4.19 -14.10
C LYS A 288 25.06 -4.32 -12.58
N GLY A 289 23.86 -4.37 -12.00
CA GLY A 289 23.67 -4.52 -10.56
C GLY A 289 23.92 -3.26 -9.72
N LYS A 290 24.38 -2.15 -10.31
CA LYS A 290 24.50 -0.87 -9.57
C LYS A 290 23.12 -0.31 -9.23
N GLN A 291 23.06 0.44 -8.14
CA GLN A 291 21.86 1.12 -7.65
C GLN A 291 22.20 2.58 -7.31
N ASN A 292 21.30 3.50 -7.60
CA ASN A 292 21.30 4.83 -6.99
C ASN A 292 20.80 4.70 -5.54
N LYS A 293 21.47 5.38 -4.61
CA LYS A 293 21.16 5.37 -3.18
C LYS A 293 21.10 6.80 -2.64
N LEU A 294 20.26 7.02 -1.63
CA LEU A 294 20.16 8.28 -0.92
C LEU A 294 19.65 8.03 0.50
N THR A 295 20.41 8.44 1.52
CA THR A 295 19.84 8.62 2.86
C THR A 295 19.34 10.05 2.98
N PHE A 296 18.09 10.20 3.41
CA PHE A 296 17.51 11.52 3.66
C PHE A 296 16.59 11.47 4.88
N TYR A 297 16.21 12.64 5.37
CA TYR A 297 15.38 12.80 6.55
C TYR A 297 14.15 13.64 6.22
N SER A 298 13.03 13.33 6.86
CA SER A 298 11.88 14.23 6.91
C SER A 298 11.61 14.70 8.33
N LEU A 299 11.53 16.02 8.50
CA LEU A 299 11.21 16.69 9.76
C LEU A 299 9.79 17.24 9.70
N TYR A 300 9.00 17.00 10.75
CA TYR A 300 7.66 17.55 10.94
C TYR A 300 7.66 18.31 12.26
N MET A 301 7.76 19.63 12.21
CA MET A 301 7.90 20.52 13.36
C MET A 301 6.59 21.29 13.64
N HIS A 302 6.36 21.68 14.89
CA HIS A 302 5.13 22.31 15.39
C HIS A 302 3.91 21.39 15.48
N LEU A 303 4.10 20.10 15.77
CA LEU A 303 3.01 19.14 15.91
C LEU A 303 2.13 19.41 17.16
N LEU A 304 0.90 18.91 17.14
CA LEU A 304 -0.04 19.01 18.27
C LEU A 304 0.53 18.36 19.56
N PRO A 305 0.51 19.06 20.72
CA PRO A 305 0.90 18.50 22.02
C PRO A 305 0.00 17.36 22.50
N HIS A 306 0.52 16.54 23.41
CA HIS A 306 -0.16 15.33 23.91
C HIS A 306 -1.50 15.61 24.60
N ALA A 307 -1.56 16.60 25.50
CA ALA A 307 -2.77 16.94 26.26
C ALA A 307 -3.95 17.41 25.37
N ARG A 308 -3.69 17.72 24.09
CA ARG A 308 -4.68 18.17 23.12
C ARG A 308 -5.20 17.05 22.23
N TYR A 309 -4.77 15.80 22.39
CA TYR A 309 -5.35 14.69 21.63
C TYR A 309 -6.79 14.35 22.05
N PRO A 310 -7.11 14.28 23.36
CA PRO A 310 -8.50 14.33 23.80
C PRO A 310 -9.12 15.68 23.42
N LEU A 311 -10.32 15.66 22.83
CA LEU A 311 -11.08 16.87 22.57
C LEU A 311 -11.57 17.47 23.88
N ALA A 312 -11.31 18.75 24.11
CA ALA A 312 -11.98 19.47 25.19
C ALA A 312 -13.49 19.62 24.85
N PRO A 313 -14.38 19.78 25.85
CA PRO A 313 -15.82 19.97 25.61
C PRO A 313 -16.12 21.10 24.62
N GLU A 314 -15.36 22.20 24.69
CA GLU A 314 -15.45 23.35 23.79
C GLU A 314 -14.94 23.09 22.35
N GLU A 315 -14.07 22.09 22.18
CA GLU A 315 -13.55 21.67 20.86
C GLU A 315 -14.38 20.54 20.24
N THR A 316 -15.27 19.94 21.02
CA THR A 316 -16.10 18.81 20.58
C THR A 316 -17.15 19.30 19.59
N PRO A 317 -17.09 18.90 18.30
CA PRO A 317 -18.07 19.32 17.31
C PRO A 317 -19.49 18.92 17.73
N ALA A 318 -20.47 19.77 17.39
CA ALA A 318 -21.87 19.43 17.56
C ALA A 318 -22.19 18.09 16.89
N LYS A 319 -23.00 17.27 17.57
CA LYS A 319 -23.36 15.92 17.08
C LYS A 319 -24.03 16.04 15.72
N LYS A 320 -23.64 15.18 14.79
CA LYS A 320 -24.25 15.12 13.45
C LYS A 320 -24.87 13.76 13.22
N VAL A 321 -26.00 13.75 12.51
CA VAL A 321 -26.67 12.51 12.14
C VAL A 321 -27.05 12.52 10.67
N THR A 322 -26.96 11.35 10.04
CA THR A 322 -27.38 11.13 8.65
C THR A 322 -28.59 10.21 8.62
N MET A 323 -29.71 10.70 8.08
CA MET A 323 -30.95 9.93 7.94
C MET A 323 -30.73 8.71 7.04
N GLN A 324 -31.12 7.53 7.51
CA GLN A 324 -31.04 6.26 6.79
C GLN A 324 -32.35 5.89 6.08
N VAL A 325 -33.41 6.64 6.37
CA VAL A 325 -34.75 6.43 5.84
C VAL A 325 -35.32 7.76 5.34
N GLY A 326 -36.21 7.69 4.35
CA GLY A 326 -36.78 8.86 3.67
C GLY A 326 -38.22 9.19 4.08
N ASP A 327 -38.76 8.53 5.10
CA ASP A 327 -40.18 8.58 5.45
C ASP A 327 -40.47 9.15 6.85
N PHE A 328 -39.45 9.69 7.52
CA PHE A 328 -39.52 10.10 8.92
C PHE A 328 -39.97 11.55 9.10
N LYS A 329 -40.93 11.79 10.00
CA LYS A 329 -41.57 13.11 10.17
C LYS A 329 -40.64 14.13 10.81
N ALA A 330 -40.65 15.34 10.26
CA ALA A 330 -40.09 16.55 10.83
C ALA A 330 -41.20 17.48 11.34
N TYR A 331 -40.89 18.28 12.35
CA TYR A 331 -41.83 19.18 13.04
C TYR A 331 -41.20 20.56 13.25
N PRO A 332 -42.00 21.63 13.32
CA PRO A 332 -41.50 22.97 13.60
C PRO A 332 -41.07 23.15 15.07
N ALA A 333 -41.62 22.34 15.99
CA ALA A 333 -41.32 22.32 17.42
C ALA A 333 -41.38 20.88 17.95
N ALA A 334 -40.76 20.62 19.12
CA ALA A 334 -40.85 19.33 19.79
C ALA A 334 -42.32 19.00 20.14
N PRO A 335 -42.89 17.89 19.66
CA PRO A 335 -44.25 17.49 20.00
C PRO A 335 -44.41 17.19 21.51
N PRO A 336 -45.42 17.77 22.20
CA PRO A 336 -45.70 17.43 23.59
C PRO A 336 -46.18 15.98 23.77
N PRO A 337 -46.02 15.38 24.96
CA PRO A 337 -46.47 14.00 25.23
C PRO A 337 -47.96 13.84 24.97
N GLY A 338 -48.33 12.85 24.15
CA GLY A 338 -49.73 12.53 23.84
C GLY A 338 -50.45 13.51 22.90
N VAL A 339 -49.77 14.55 22.38
CA VAL A 339 -50.35 15.54 21.46
C VAL A 339 -49.95 15.25 20.01
N VAL A 340 -50.94 15.26 19.10
CA VAL A 340 -50.69 15.12 17.65
C VAL A 340 -50.29 16.48 17.07
N SER A 341 -48.99 16.71 16.89
CA SER A 341 -48.46 17.92 16.26
C SER A 341 -48.49 17.86 14.73
N GLN A 342 -48.73 19.02 14.10
CA GLN A 342 -48.62 19.16 12.64
C GLN A 342 -47.16 19.01 12.20
N SER A 343 -46.93 18.19 11.16
CA SER A 343 -45.61 17.92 10.61
C SER A 343 -45.29 18.84 9.44
N ASP A 344 -44.03 19.26 9.34
CA ASP A 344 -43.49 20.02 8.21
C ASP A 344 -43.27 19.14 6.96
N GLY A 345 -43.43 17.82 7.09
CA GLY A 345 -43.15 16.84 6.06
C GLY A 345 -42.19 15.76 6.55
N LYS A 346 -41.59 15.03 5.62
CA LYS A 346 -40.69 13.89 5.88
C LYS A 346 -39.26 14.23 5.49
N LEU A 347 -38.31 13.86 6.33
CA LEU A 347 -36.87 13.93 6.05
C LEU A 347 -36.51 12.96 4.93
N VAL A 348 -35.74 13.43 3.94
CA VAL A 348 -35.27 12.62 2.82
C VAL A 348 -34.10 11.73 3.26
N ASN A 349 -33.98 10.53 2.70
CA ASN A 349 -32.85 9.63 2.94
C ASN A 349 -31.53 10.34 2.57
N GLY A 350 -30.52 10.24 3.42
CA GLY A 350 -29.24 10.92 3.28
C GLY A 350 -29.21 12.36 3.81
N THR A 351 -30.32 12.90 4.32
CA THR A 351 -30.32 14.24 4.95
C THR A 351 -29.41 14.25 6.16
N GLN A 352 -28.50 15.21 6.23
CA GLN A 352 -27.58 15.40 7.35
C GLN A 352 -28.05 16.55 8.25
N LEU A 353 -28.06 16.30 9.56
CA LEU A 353 -28.54 17.23 10.57
C LEU A 353 -27.48 17.42 11.65
N GLU A 354 -27.18 18.68 11.98
CA GLU A 354 -26.42 19.06 13.18
C GLU A 354 -27.40 19.22 14.35
N ILE A 355 -27.19 18.46 15.42
CA ILE A 355 -28.04 18.46 16.61
C ILE A 355 -27.68 19.66 17.47
N LEU A 356 -28.65 20.55 17.66
CA LEU A 356 -28.49 21.78 18.44
C LEU A 356 -28.95 21.60 19.89
N GLU A 357 -30.08 20.92 20.07
CA GLU A 357 -30.67 20.65 21.39
C GLU A 357 -31.59 19.42 21.33
N THR A 358 -31.92 18.88 22.51
CA THR A 358 -32.87 17.76 22.67
C THR A 358 -33.96 18.12 23.68
N ALA A 359 -35.16 17.56 23.49
CA ALA A 359 -36.30 17.72 24.39
C ALA A 359 -36.97 16.36 24.63
N GLU A 360 -37.26 16.06 25.90
CA GLU A 360 -37.96 14.84 26.30
C GLU A 360 -39.48 14.97 26.11
N SER A 361 -40.12 13.90 25.63
CA SER A 361 -41.55 13.83 25.40
C SER A 361 -42.05 12.39 25.61
N GLY A 362 -42.29 12.04 26.88
CA GLY A 362 -42.69 10.69 27.29
C GLY A 362 -41.56 9.68 27.07
N GLU A 363 -41.82 8.62 26.29
CA GLU A 363 -40.80 7.62 25.91
C GLU A 363 -39.83 8.12 24.82
N LEU A 364 -40.12 9.27 24.20
CA LEU A 364 -39.38 9.78 23.05
C LEU A 364 -38.56 11.01 23.42
N THR A 365 -37.32 11.04 22.98
CA THR A 365 -36.51 12.26 22.94
C THR A 365 -36.56 12.82 21.53
N TYR A 366 -36.96 14.09 21.37
CA TYR A 366 -36.87 14.80 20.09
C TYR A 366 -35.58 15.60 20.04
N ALA A 367 -34.95 15.68 18.86
CA ALA A 367 -33.81 16.54 18.63
C ALA A 367 -34.17 17.67 17.66
N LYS A 368 -33.63 18.85 17.94
CA LYS A 368 -33.64 19.99 17.03
C LYS A 368 -32.39 19.93 16.17
N GLY A 369 -32.58 19.66 14.89
CA GLY A 369 -31.51 19.53 13.92
C GLY A 369 -31.49 20.68 12.91
N LYS A 370 -30.32 21.27 12.68
CA LYS A 370 -30.07 22.16 11.52
C LYS A 370 -29.67 21.33 10.31
N ILE A 371 -30.36 21.52 9.18
CA ILE A 371 -30.09 20.76 7.95
C ILE A 371 -28.78 21.25 7.32
N LEU A 372 -27.80 20.36 7.25
CA LEU A 372 -26.51 20.63 6.59
C LEU A 372 -26.53 20.25 5.10
N SER A 373 -27.23 19.17 4.78
CA SER A 373 -27.45 18.69 3.41
C SER A 373 -28.75 17.89 3.34
N GLY A 374 -29.41 17.86 2.18
CA GLY A 374 -30.72 17.22 2.00
C GLY A 374 -31.91 18.17 2.20
N SER A 375 -33.06 17.63 2.60
CA SER A 375 -34.31 18.41 2.71
C SER A 375 -35.42 17.70 3.49
N VAL A 376 -36.46 18.45 3.85
CA VAL A 376 -37.77 17.91 4.24
C VAL A 376 -38.74 18.09 3.07
N LYS A 377 -39.52 17.06 2.78
CA LYS A 377 -40.54 17.08 1.72
C LYS A 377 -41.91 16.68 2.24
N ASN A 378 -42.94 17.40 1.81
CA ASN A 378 -44.31 16.91 1.88
C ASN A 378 -44.72 16.44 0.48
N VAL A 379 -44.91 15.13 0.32
CA VAL A 379 -45.07 14.47 -0.99
C VAL A 379 -43.86 14.79 -1.89
N SER A 380 -44.03 15.61 -2.93
CA SER A 380 -42.96 16.02 -3.86
C SER A 380 -42.41 17.42 -3.56
N THR A 381 -43.09 18.20 -2.72
CA THR A 381 -42.77 19.61 -2.47
C THR A 381 -41.76 19.74 -1.33
N LYS A 382 -40.66 20.45 -1.58
CA LYS A 382 -39.66 20.79 -0.55
C LYS A 382 -40.24 21.84 0.40
N THR A 383 -40.28 21.53 1.70
CA THR A 383 -40.81 22.41 2.75
C THR A 383 -39.74 23.02 3.64
N ARG A 384 -38.57 22.35 3.75
CA ARG A 384 -37.36 22.83 4.43
C ARG A 384 -36.10 22.40 3.67
N GLY A 385 -35.03 23.18 3.74
CA GLY A 385 -33.75 22.94 3.08
C GLY A 385 -32.54 23.23 3.95
N VAL A 386 -31.36 23.23 3.33
CA VAL A 386 -30.09 23.53 3.99
C VAL A 386 -30.17 24.87 4.74
N GLY A 387 -29.73 24.88 5.99
CA GLY A 387 -29.80 26.02 6.89
C GLY A 387 -31.03 26.05 7.79
N ASP A 388 -32.15 25.45 7.38
CA ASP A 388 -33.38 25.39 8.18
C ASP A 388 -33.23 24.46 9.38
N VAL A 389 -34.03 24.72 10.42
CA VAL A 389 -34.04 23.96 11.66
C VAL A 389 -35.37 23.23 11.83
N VAL A 390 -35.30 21.95 12.17
CA VAL A 390 -36.49 21.10 12.39
C VAL A 390 -36.33 20.20 13.61
N TRP A 391 -37.45 19.84 14.21
CA TRP A 391 -37.51 18.83 15.26
C TRP A 391 -37.89 17.47 14.69
N PHE A 392 -37.26 16.40 15.17
CA PHE A 392 -37.57 15.04 14.77
C PHE A 392 -37.33 14.08 15.94
N ALA A 393 -38.02 12.94 15.96
CA ALA A 393 -37.83 11.95 17.01
C ALA A 393 -36.43 11.32 16.91
N TYR A 394 -35.67 11.43 17.98
CA TYR A 394 -34.24 11.16 18.02
C TYR A 394 -33.96 9.85 18.77
N LEU A 395 -34.38 9.75 20.03
CA LEU A 395 -34.24 8.55 20.86
C LEU A 395 -35.62 8.01 21.26
N LYS A 396 -35.67 6.72 21.58
CA LYS A 396 -36.78 6.10 22.30
C LYS A 396 -36.21 5.34 23.49
N ASN A 397 -36.63 5.66 24.72
CA ASN A 397 -36.10 5.07 25.96
C ASN A 397 -34.56 5.14 26.04
N GLY A 398 -33.98 6.27 25.63
CA GLY A 398 -32.53 6.51 25.67
C GLY A 398 -31.70 5.79 24.59
N VAL A 399 -32.31 4.99 23.71
CA VAL A 399 -31.60 4.34 22.59
C VAL A 399 -31.98 4.97 21.23
N PRO A 400 -31.10 4.91 20.21
CA PRO A 400 -31.39 5.41 18.87
C PRO A 400 -32.72 4.90 18.34
N TYR A 401 -33.58 5.84 17.92
CA TYR A 401 -34.93 5.51 17.49
C TYR A 401 -34.91 4.56 16.29
N LYS A 402 -35.72 3.51 16.35
CA LYS A 402 -35.92 2.52 15.28
C LYS A 402 -37.33 2.61 14.71
N ASN A 403 -37.46 2.43 13.39
CA ASN A 403 -38.77 2.39 12.76
C ASN A 403 -39.50 1.06 13.02
N THR A 404 -40.71 0.91 12.47
CA THR A 404 -41.55 -0.30 12.60
C THR A 404 -40.92 -1.56 11.98
N LEU A 405 -39.90 -1.42 11.13
CA LEU A 405 -39.11 -2.51 10.57
C LEU A 405 -37.83 -2.80 11.37
N ASN A 406 -37.72 -2.25 12.59
CA ASN A 406 -36.56 -2.36 13.47
C ASN A 406 -35.25 -1.82 12.87
N LYS A 407 -35.32 -0.96 11.85
CA LYS A 407 -34.16 -0.27 11.27
C LYS A 407 -33.91 1.04 12.01
N GLN A 408 -32.64 1.29 12.33
CA GLN A 408 -32.22 2.57 12.91
C GLN A 408 -32.46 3.69 11.90
N ILE A 409 -33.12 4.77 12.36
CA ILE A 409 -33.64 5.82 11.48
C ILE A 409 -32.57 6.77 10.98
N TRP A 410 -31.54 6.97 11.79
CA TRP A 410 -30.42 7.84 11.50
C TRP A 410 -29.14 7.19 12.04
N LYS A 411 -28.02 7.49 11.39
CA LYS A 411 -26.69 7.06 11.84
C LYS A 411 -25.99 8.29 12.41
N GLU A 412 -25.47 8.19 13.63
CA GLU A 412 -24.60 9.23 14.20
C GLU A 412 -23.31 9.26 13.38
N GLU A 413 -22.89 10.45 12.97
CA GLU A 413 -21.53 10.68 12.56
C GLU A 413 -20.70 10.69 13.85
N MET A 414 -19.78 9.72 13.98
CA MET A 414 -18.91 9.67 15.14
C MET A 414 -18.07 10.95 15.17
N VAL A 415 -17.99 11.58 16.34
CA VAL A 415 -17.01 12.64 16.55
C VAL A 415 -15.63 12.03 16.31
N PRO A 416 -14.85 12.52 15.35
CA PRO A 416 -13.56 11.95 15.04
C PRO A 416 -12.63 12.12 16.25
N GLU A 417 -12.03 11.02 16.69
CA GLU A 417 -10.94 11.05 17.66
C GLU A 417 -9.61 11.23 16.94
N ARG A 418 -8.75 12.11 17.47
CA ARG A 418 -7.40 12.31 16.92
C ARG A 418 -6.59 11.02 17.06
N LEU A 419 -6.22 10.44 15.92
CA LEU A 419 -5.34 9.27 15.87
C LEU A 419 -3.98 9.58 16.50
N ARG A 420 -3.59 8.81 17.51
CA ARG A 420 -2.27 8.95 18.14
C ARG A 420 -1.19 8.26 17.30
N PRO A 421 -0.05 8.91 17.05
CA PRO A 421 1.08 8.29 16.39
C PRO A 421 1.61 7.09 17.17
N ASN A 422 2.10 6.07 16.45
CA ASN A 422 2.59 4.82 17.02
C ASN A 422 4.06 4.86 17.45
N TYR A 423 4.77 5.96 17.15
CA TYR A 423 6.19 6.13 17.48
C TYR A 423 6.44 6.75 18.86
N TRP A 424 5.39 7.23 19.53
CA TRP A 424 5.51 7.71 20.90
C TRP A 424 5.93 6.57 21.81
N GLN A 425 6.92 6.88 22.65
CA GLN A 425 7.43 5.96 23.63
C GLN A 425 6.88 6.28 25.02
N GLY A 426 6.43 5.23 25.71
CA GLY A 426 6.05 5.20 27.11
C GLY A 426 5.37 3.88 27.47
N GLU A 427 4.56 3.91 28.52
CA GLU A 427 3.80 2.74 28.97
C GLU A 427 2.59 2.49 28.06
N VAL A 428 2.43 1.24 27.64
CA VAL A 428 1.37 0.78 26.77
C VAL A 428 0.53 -0.21 27.53
N LYS A 429 -0.77 0.08 27.67
CA LYS A 429 -1.75 -0.93 28.01
C LYS A 429 -2.20 -1.61 26.74
N ALA A 430 -2.22 -2.93 26.72
CA ALA A 430 -2.66 -3.67 25.55
C ALA A 430 -3.62 -4.80 25.94
N LYS A 431 -4.73 -4.87 25.21
CA LYS A 431 -5.74 -5.89 25.38
C LYS A 431 -5.47 -7.07 24.44
N LEU A 432 -5.46 -8.28 24.97
CA LEU A 432 -5.24 -9.50 24.20
C LEU A 432 -6.44 -9.83 23.31
N LEU A 433 -6.18 -10.05 22.02
CA LEU A 433 -7.19 -10.47 21.03
C LEU A 433 -7.22 -11.99 20.82
N LYS A 434 -6.18 -12.69 21.27
CA LYS A 434 -6.05 -14.15 21.28
C LYS A 434 -5.22 -14.61 22.48
N ARG A 435 -5.23 -15.91 22.78
CA ARG A 435 -4.41 -16.47 23.87
C ARG A 435 -2.93 -16.37 23.52
N LEU A 436 -2.09 -16.00 24.48
CA LEU A 436 -0.67 -15.79 24.24
C LEU A 436 0.21 -16.52 25.25
N PRO A 437 1.21 -17.30 24.79
CA PRO A 437 2.19 -17.92 25.68
C PRO A 437 3.11 -16.89 26.33
N LEU A 438 3.50 -17.17 27.57
CA LEU A 438 4.49 -16.37 28.30
C LEU A 438 5.90 -16.92 28.04
N TYR A 439 6.88 -16.04 28.03
CA TYR A 439 8.30 -16.34 27.85
C TYR A 439 9.13 -15.77 29.02
N ASP A 440 10.28 -16.39 29.26
CA ASP A 440 11.38 -15.82 30.05
C ASP A 440 12.00 -14.62 29.31
N ALA A 441 12.82 -13.84 30.03
CA ALA A 441 13.62 -12.79 29.41
C ALA A 441 14.58 -13.38 28.36
N PRO A 442 14.82 -12.69 27.23
CA PRO A 442 15.81 -13.12 26.25
C PRO A 442 17.22 -13.08 26.87
N ALA A 443 18.08 -14.01 26.47
CA ALA A 443 19.46 -14.04 26.92
C ALA A 443 20.27 -12.82 26.42
N ASP A 444 19.89 -12.28 25.26
CA ASP A 444 20.43 -11.05 24.67
C ASP A 444 19.25 -10.16 24.26
N PRO A 445 18.95 -9.08 25.01
CA PRO A 445 17.82 -8.18 24.75
C PRO A 445 18.14 -7.18 23.63
N THR A 446 18.49 -7.68 22.44
CA THR A 446 18.70 -6.88 21.22
C THR A 446 17.84 -7.37 20.05
N ASN A 447 17.52 -6.48 19.12
CA ASN A 447 16.72 -6.82 17.93
C ASN A 447 17.36 -7.96 17.11
N ALA A 448 16.51 -8.77 16.48
CA ALA A 448 16.87 -9.94 15.68
C ALA A 448 17.51 -11.11 16.47
N ARG A 449 17.52 -11.08 17.80
CA ARG A 449 17.96 -12.20 18.66
C ARG A 449 16.83 -13.16 19.03
N PRO A 450 17.12 -14.40 19.46
CA PRO A 450 16.09 -15.32 19.96
C PRO A 450 15.36 -14.77 21.19
N ALA A 451 14.06 -15.02 21.30
CA ALA A 451 13.32 -14.78 22.53
C ALA A 451 13.75 -15.73 23.66
N GLY A 452 13.40 -15.40 24.91
CA GLY A 452 13.62 -16.29 26.05
C GLY A 452 12.81 -17.59 25.93
N SER A 453 13.08 -18.54 26.82
CA SER A 453 12.40 -19.83 26.80
C SER A 453 10.91 -19.68 27.13
N PRO A 454 10.00 -20.45 26.52
CA PRO A 454 8.59 -20.46 26.93
C PRO A 454 8.44 -20.88 28.39
N LYS A 455 7.58 -20.18 29.15
CA LYS A 455 7.25 -20.51 30.56
C LYS A 455 6.27 -21.69 30.65
N GLY A 456 6.65 -22.83 30.09
CA GLY A 456 5.84 -24.05 30.09
C GLY A 456 4.50 -23.88 29.34
N THR A 457 3.41 -24.36 29.94
CA THR A 457 2.05 -24.29 29.37
C THR A 457 1.32 -22.99 29.70
N LEU A 458 1.97 -22.03 30.37
CA LEU A 458 1.34 -20.79 30.78
C LEU A 458 0.98 -19.94 29.56
N GLN A 459 -0.31 -19.62 29.43
CA GLN A 459 -0.83 -18.70 28.42
C GLN A 459 -1.77 -17.70 29.07
N LEU A 460 -1.69 -16.43 28.69
CA LEU A 460 -2.72 -15.45 29.03
C LEU A 460 -3.99 -15.71 28.24
N ASN A 461 -5.14 -15.50 28.89
CA ASN A 461 -6.45 -15.64 28.25
C ASN A 461 -6.77 -14.43 27.36
N VAL A 462 -7.71 -14.61 26.43
CA VAL A 462 -8.28 -13.52 25.62
C VAL A 462 -8.86 -12.44 26.54
N ASP A 463 -8.85 -11.19 26.08
CA ASP A 463 -9.31 -10.00 26.80
C ASP A 463 -8.48 -9.58 28.03
N SER A 464 -7.44 -10.34 28.41
CA SER A 464 -6.48 -9.89 29.43
C SER A 464 -5.82 -8.58 29.01
N VAL A 465 -5.58 -7.70 29.96
CA VAL A 465 -4.89 -6.41 29.74
C VAL A 465 -3.51 -6.52 30.35
N ILE A 466 -2.50 -6.35 29.51
CA ILE A 466 -1.09 -6.30 29.90
C ILE A 466 -0.58 -4.87 29.80
N GLU A 467 0.47 -4.56 30.53
CA GLU A 467 1.18 -3.28 30.45
C GLU A 467 2.65 -3.54 30.16
N PHE A 468 3.22 -2.75 29.25
CA PHE A 468 4.64 -2.84 28.89
C PHE A 468 5.20 -1.48 28.48
N ASP A 469 6.51 -1.33 28.61
CA ASP A 469 7.20 -0.16 28.07
C ASP A 469 7.47 -0.35 26.57
N SER A 470 6.89 0.51 25.74
CA SER A 470 7.15 0.56 24.30
C SER A 470 8.63 0.73 23.93
N LYS A 471 9.47 1.32 24.82
CA LYS A 471 10.92 1.45 24.63
C LYS A 471 11.65 0.12 24.71
N ALA A 472 11.10 -0.82 25.48
CA ALA A 472 11.65 -2.15 25.70
C ALA A 472 11.16 -3.18 24.66
N VAL A 473 10.40 -2.74 23.65
CA VAL A 473 9.91 -3.61 22.58
C VAL A 473 11.06 -4.03 21.68
N LEU A 474 11.23 -5.35 21.54
CA LEU A 474 12.23 -5.95 20.69
C LEU A 474 11.57 -6.79 19.60
N ASN A 475 12.14 -6.76 18.40
CA ASN A 475 11.85 -7.71 17.33
C ASN A 475 12.68 -8.97 17.57
N LEU A 476 12.12 -9.96 18.24
CA LEU A 476 12.82 -11.21 18.61
C LEU A 476 12.39 -12.38 17.72
N THR A 477 13.31 -13.31 17.52
CA THR A 477 13.06 -14.55 16.79
C THR A 477 12.38 -15.56 17.71
N VAL A 478 11.16 -15.93 17.36
CA VAL A 478 10.36 -16.97 18.03
C VAL A 478 10.07 -18.05 17.00
N GLY A 479 10.75 -19.19 17.12
CA GLY A 479 10.75 -20.20 16.05
C GLY A 479 11.37 -19.64 14.75
N ASN A 480 10.62 -19.68 13.65
CA ASN A 480 11.05 -19.13 12.34
C ASN A 480 10.48 -17.74 12.04
N GLN A 481 9.87 -17.08 13.03
CA GLN A 481 9.22 -15.78 12.86
C GLN A 481 9.91 -14.72 13.70
N THR A 482 10.01 -13.51 13.16
CA THR A 482 10.37 -12.32 13.93
C THR A 482 9.09 -11.69 14.46
N LEU A 483 8.95 -11.63 15.78
CA LEU A 483 7.79 -11.08 16.47
C LEU A 483 8.20 -9.91 17.35
N ARG A 484 7.34 -8.90 17.44
CA ARG A 484 7.47 -7.87 18.47
C ARG A 484 7.14 -8.49 19.83
N MET A 485 8.09 -8.44 20.73
CA MET A 485 8.05 -9.00 22.06
C MET A 485 8.43 -7.91 23.07
N ALA A 486 7.80 -7.92 24.24
CA ALA A 486 8.12 -7.00 25.32
C ALA A 486 8.02 -7.72 26.66
N GLU A 487 8.76 -7.24 27.65
CA GLU A 487 8.48 -7.55 29.05
C GLU A 487 7.19 -6.86 29.49
N CYS A 488 6.30 -7.57 30.15
CA CYS A 488 4.97 -7.10 30.51
C CYS A 488 4.61 -7.43 31.96
N THR A 489 3.74 -6.63 32.53
CA THR A 489 2.97 -6.91 33.76
C THR A 489 1.50 -7.17 33.39
N LEU A 490 0.78 -7.88 34.25
CA LEU A 490 -0.66 -8.09 34.07
C LEU A 490 -1.45 -7.01 34.83
N VAL A 491 -2.28 -6.25 34.12
CA VAL A 491 -3.17 -5.23 34.71
C VAL A 491 -4.51 -5.85 35.10
N SER A 492 -5.10 -6.66 34.21
CA SER A 492 -6.36 -7.36 34.47
C SER A 492 -6.51 -8.62 33.61
N GLY A 493 -7.33 -9.56 34.03
CA GLY A 493 -7.46 -10.88 33.39
C GLY A 493 -6.63 -11.94 34.09
N GLY A 494 -6.12 -12.92 33.34
CA GLY A 494 -5.38 -14.04 33.94
C GLY A 494 -4.98 -15.12 32.95
N LEU A 495 -4.44 -16.22 33.48
CA LEU A 495 -4.03 -17.37 32.68
C LEU A 495 -5.24 -18.15 32.14
N TRP A 496 -5.03 -18.78 31.00
CA TRP A 496 -5.88 -19.85 30.52
C TRP A 496 -5.44 -21.17 31.19
N GLY A 497 -6.13 -21.56 32.27
CA GLY A 497 -5.86 -22.78 33.03
C GLY A 497 -5.39 -22.52 34.47
N ASN A 498 -4.94 -23.57 35.16
CA ASN A 498 -4.44 -23.48 36.53
C ASN A 498 -2.99 -22.96 36.56
N GLY A 499 -2.70 -21.99 37.44
CA GLY A 499 -1.37 -21.43 37.62
C GLY A 499 -1.43 -20.02 38.20
N VAL A 500 -0.26 -19.44 38.46
CA VAL A 500 -0.12 -18.03 38.92
C VAL A 500 0.65 -17.26 37.85
N VAL A 501 0.13 -16.08 37.50
CA VAL A 501 0.80 -15.18 36.56
C VAL A 501 2.07 -14.64 37.23
N PRO A 502 3.26 -14.78 36.62
CA PRO A 502 4.48 -14.18 37.15
C PRO A 502 4.36 -12.65 37.27
N PRO A 503 5.08 -11.99 38.19
CA PRO A 503 5.06 -10.53 38.33
C PRO A 503 5.43 -9.80 37.02
N THR A 504 6.44 -10.31 36.31
CA THR A 504 6.77 -9.89 34.93
C THR A 504 6.97 -11.11 34.04
N PHE A 505 6.69 -10.94 32.75
CA PHE A 505 6.84 -11.99 31.74
C PHE A 505 6.98 -11.39 30.34
N TRP A 506 7.65 -12.09 29.44
CA TRP A 506 7.74 -11.67 28.04
C TRP A 506 6.59 -12.24 27.21
N VAL A 507 6.00 -11.44 26.32
CA VAL A 507 4.90 -11.88 25.44
C VAL A 507 4.91 -11.13 24.11
N CYS A 508 4.28 -11.72 23.09
CA CYS A 508 4.13 -11.09 21.79
C CYS A 508 3.10 -9.95 21.84
N ILE A 509 3.46 -8.78 21.31
CA ILE A 509 2.70 -7.52 21.38
C ILE A 509 2.38 -6.94 20.00
N GLU A 510 2.23 -7.80 18.99
CA GLU A 510 1.89 -7.42 17.63
C GLU A 510 0.50 -6.74 17.51
N ASN A 511 0.46 -5.52 16.98
CA ASN A 511 -0.77 -4.70 16.85
C ASN A 511 -1.22 -4.47 15.39
N ALA A 512 -0.49 -4.99 14.41
CA ALA A 512 -0.80 -4.82 12.99
C ALA A 512 -1.23 -6.13 12.30
N MET A 513 -2.15 -6.04 11.34
CA MET A 513 -2.56 -7.19 10.51
C MET A 513 -1.41 -7.59 9.57
N PRO A 514 -1.24 -8.88 9.23
CA PRO A 514 -2.09 -10.02 9.58
C PRO A 514 -1.80 -10.64 10.96
N ASN A 515 -0.71 -10.25 11.63
CA ASN A 515 -0.22 -10.95 12.82
C ASN A 515 -0.80 -10.44 14.15
N LYS A 516 -1.68 -9.43 14.09
CA LYS A 516 -2.31 -8.77 15.24
C LYS A 516 -2.71 -9.76 16.33
N CYS A 517 -2.15 -9.60 17.52
CA CYS A 517 -2.39 -10.42 18.69
C CYS A 517 -2.91 -9.62 19.89
N VAL A 518 -2.62 -8.33 19.91
CA VAL A 518 -3.08 -7.38 20.91
C VAL A 518 -3.71 -6.18 20.22
N SER A 519 -4.54 -5.46 20.96
CA SER A 519 -4.94 -4.09 20.65
C SER A 519 -4.25 -3.20 21.67
N TRP A 520 -3.35 -2.33 21.22
CA TRP A 520 -2.77 -1.34 22.12
C TRP A 520 -3.85 -0.30 22.43
N ASP A 521 -4.13 -0.12 23.71
CA ASP A 521 -4.74 1.10 24.21
C ASP A 521 -3.71 2.23 24.15
N THR A 522 -4.13 3.44 24.53
CA THR A 522 -3.31 4.65 24.47
C THR A 522 -1.92 4.44 25.10
N VAL A 523 -0.86 4.66 24.33
CA VAL A 523 0.48 4.87 24.89
C VAL A 523 0.39 6.09 25.80
N THR A 524 0.78 5.94 27.06
CA THR A 524 0.98 7.08 27.97
C THR A 524 2.45 7.46 27.83
N PRO A 525 2.79 8.55 27.14
CA PRO A 525 4.19 8.92 26.96
C PRO A 525 4.85 9.15 28.31
N SER A 526 6.08 8.63 28.48
CA SER A 526 6.81 8.72 29.75
C SER A 526 7.70 9.96 29.84
N GLU A 527 7.97 10.61 28.70
CA GLU A 527 8.82 11.78 28.58
C GLU A 527 8.13 12.86 27.74
N PHE A 528 8.20 14.09 28.22
CA PHE A 528 7.66 15.27 27.55
C PHE A 528 8.72 16.38 27.53
N ASP A 529 8.59 17.27 26.55
CA ASP A 529 9.39 18.50 26.43
C ASP A 529 10.92 18.28 26.24
N SER A 530 11.35 17.03 26.03
CA SER A 530 12.72 16.62 25.71
C SER A 530 12.78 15.92 24.34
N VAL A 531 13.98 15.90 23.74
CA VAL A 531 14.23 15.06 22.55
C VAL A 531 14.41 13.62 22.98
N VAL A 532 13.59 12.75 22.40
CA VAL A 532 13.63 11.29 22.61
C VAL A 532 14.21 10.63 21.36
N ALA A 533 15.36 9.98 21.51
CA ALA A 533 15.93 9.14 20.46
C ALA A 533 15.20 7.79 20.38
N THR A 534 14.87 7.35 19.18
CA THR A 534 14.10 6.11 18.96
C THR A 534 14.54 5.41 17.68
N GLY A 535 13.97 4.24 17.42
CA GLY A 535 14.21 3.43 16.22
C GLY A 535 12.93 2.75 15.75
N THR A 536 11.84 3.52 15.67
CA THR A 536 10.52 2.97 15.39
C THR A 536 10.24 2.99 13.90
N GLY A 537 10.08 1.82 13.29
CA GLY A 537 9.72 1.71 11.88
C GLY A 537 8.37 2.39 11.57
N ILE A 538 8.33 3.15 10.48
CA ILE A 538 7.15 3.90 10.03
C ILE A 538 6.97 3.72 8.52
N LYS A 539 5.71 3.67 8.05
CA LYS A 539 5.37 3.51 6.64
C LYS A 539 4.82 4.79 6.03
N ALA A 540 5.00 4.95 4.73
CA ALA A 540 4.38 6.04 3.98
C ALA A 540 2.85 6.01 4.18
N GLY A 541 2.28 7.14 4.61
CA GLY A 541 0.87 7.28 4.94
C GLY A 541 0.51 7.04 6.42
N ASP A 542 1.43 6.55 7.26
CA ASP A 542 1.19 6.42 8.70
C ASP A 542 1.02 7.79 9.37
N PRO A 543 0.19 7.93 10.40
CA PRO A 543 0.01 9.18 11.14
C PRO A 543 1.32 9.67 11.80
N ILE A 544 1.68 10.92 11.53
CA ILE A 544 2.76 11.65 12.21
C ILE A 544 2.21 12.49 13.35
N GLY A 545 1.07 13.16 13.16
CA GLY A 545 0.46 14.02 14.18
C GLY A 545 -0.58 14.94 13.57
N TYR A 546 -0.99 15.98 14.31
CA TYR A 546 -1.91 17.01 13.83
C TYR A 546 -1.22 18.38 13.86
N LEU A 547 -1.80 19.35 13.18
CA LEU A 547 -1.30 20.73 13.19
C LEU A 547 -1.30 21.29 14.62
N GLY A 548 -0.17 21.85 15.07
CA GLY A 548 -0.06 22.52 16.36
C GLY A 548 -0.39 23.99 16.26
N LEU A 549 -0.85 24.59 17.36
CA LEU A 549 -1.11 26.02 17.45
C LEU A 549 0.20 26.80 17.47
N THR A 550 0.20 27.94 16.80
CA THR A 550 1.23 28.98 16.90
C THR A 550 0.53 30.32 16.93
N GLU A 551 0.77 31.08 17.99
CA GLU A 551 0.32 32.47 18.14
C GLU A 551 1.51 33.40 17.84
N ASN A 552 1.35 34.26 16.83
CA ASN A 552 2.38 35.22 16.43
C ASN A 552 1.95 36.66 16.74
N LEU A 553 2.93 37.52 16.94
CA LEU A 553 2.71 38.96 17.05
C LEU A 553 2.49 39.58 15.67
N THR A 554 1.56 40.53 15.60
CA THR A 554 1.32 41.35 14.40
C THR A 554 1.67 42.82 14.62
N SER A 555 1.93 43.23 15.87
CA SER A 555 2.44 44.56 16.19
C SER A 555 3.14 44.63 17.56
N GLU A 556 3.98 45.66 17.74
CA GLU A 556 4.64 45.99 19.02
C GLU A 556 3.67 46.38 20.14
N GLN A 557 2.42 46.70 19.80
CA GLN A 557 1.35 46.94 20.77
C GLN A 557 0.73 45.63 21.31
N GLY A 558 1.18 44.47 20.82
CA GLY A 558 0.75 43.15 21.30
C GLY A 558 -0.47 42.58 20.60
N ALA A 559 -0.82 43.09 19.41
CA ALA A 559 -1.80 42.45 18.55
C ALA A 559 -1.29 41.06 18.13
N THR A 560 -2.18 40.07 18.06
CA THR A 560 -1.81 38.67 17.80
C THR A 560 -2.68 38.03 16.76
N ASP A 561 -2.08 37.16 15.97
CA ASP A 561 -2.75 36.24 15.07
C ASP A 561 -2.43 34.80 15.46
N SER A 562 -3.39 33.90 15.28
CA SER A 562 -3.28 32.50 15.69
C SER A 562 -3.58 31.61 14.50
N LYS A 563 -2.71 30.63 14.27
CA LYS A 563 -2.90 29.61 13.22
C LYS A 563 -2.47 28.24 13.70
N PHE A 564 -3.08 27.21 13.13
CA PHE A 564 -2.60 25.85 13.29
C PHE A 564 -1.65 25.53 12.14
N GLN A 565 -0.47 25.01 12.43
CA GLN A 565 0.53 24.74 11.40
C GLN A 565 1.40 23.53 11.71
N VAL A 566 2.03 23.01 10.67
CA VAL A 566 3.21 22.14 10.73
C VAL A 566 4.24 22.69 9.74
N HIS A 567 5.51 22.66 10.11
CA HIS A 567 6.62 22.88 9.19
C HIS A 567 7.15 21.52 8.74
N VAL A 568 7.21 21.28 7.44
CA VAL A 568 7.67 20.02 6.85
C VAL A 568 8.94 20.26 6.05
N GLU A 569 10.00 19.56 6.41
CA GLU A 569 11.32 19.69 5.79
C GLU A 569 11.80 18.34 5.25
N ILE A 570 12.54 18.35 4.14
CA ILE A 570 13.28 17.17 3.65
C ILE A 570 14.74 17.56 3.44
N PHE A 571 15.66 16.84 4.09
CA PHE A 571 17.08 17.15 3.98
C PHE A 571 18.00 15.93 4.02
N THR A 572 19.25 16.11 3.62
CA THR A 572 20.32 15.14 3.81
C THR A 572 21.64 15.83 4.17
N ALA A 573 22.44 15.17 5.01
CA ALA A 573 23.82 15.59 5.31
C ALA A 573 24.85 14.90 4.39
N GLU A 574 24.42 14.01 3.49
CA GLU A 574 25.30 13.24 2.59
C GLU A 574 25.77 14.09 1.41
N ALA A 575 27.07 14.08 1.12
CA ALA A 575 27.64 14.80 -0.03
C ALA A 575 27.35 14.07 -1.36
N GLU A 576 27.07 12.77 -1.28
CA GLU A 576 26.73 11.86 -2.38
C GLU A 576 25.41 12.22 -3.09
N VAL A 577 24.65 13.19 -2.56
CA VAL A 577 23.47 13.72 -3.24
C VAL A 577 23.78 14.15 -4.68
N LYS A 578 24.95 14.73 -4.95
CA LYS A 578 25.36 15.12 -6.31
C LYS A 578 25.49 13.92 -7.25
N ASP A 579 25.92 12.78 -6.74
CA ASP A 579 26.03 11.53 -7.51
C ASP A 579 24.66 10.89 -7.72
N PHE A 580 23.79 10.97 -6.72
CA PHE A 580 22.40 10.53 -6.81
C PHE A 580 21.65 11.24 -7.96
N LEU A 581 21.82 12.56 -8.07
CA LEU A 581 21.15 13.36 -9.11
C LEU A 581 21.60 13.03 -10.54
N LYS A 582 22.81 12.49 -10.69
CA LYS A 582 23.43 12.15 -11.97
C LYS A 582 23.06 10.78 -12.52
N ASN A 583 22.32 9.96 -11.75
CA ASN A 583 21.99 8.58 -12.12
C ASN A 583 23.25 7.75 -12.44
N LEU A 584 24.26 7.73 -11.56
CA LEU A 584 25.51 6.99 -11.83
C LEU A 584 25.30 5.47 -12.00
N ALA A 585 24.20 4.91 -11.46
CA ALA A 585 23.82 3.53 -11.74
C ALA A 585 23.35 3.31 -13.19
N GLY A 586 23.05 4.37 -13.95
CA GLY A 586 22.65 4.31 -15.36
C GLY A 586 21.29 3.64 -15.57
N LEU A 587 20.35 3.84 -14.64
CA LEU A 587 19.03 3.23 -14.73
C LEU A 587 18.22 3.81 -15.89
N LYS A 588 17.62 2.93 -16.69
CA LYS A 588 16.75 3.28 -17.83
C LYS A 588 15.30 2.81 -17.67
N SER A 589 14.99 2.19 -16.54
CA SER A 589 13.64 1.77 -16.15
C SER A 589 12.90 2.87 -15.39
N GLY A 590 11.57 2.75 -15.31
CA GLY A 590 10.69 3.75 -14.69
C GLY A 590 10.05 4.69 -15.70
N LYS A 591 9.50 5.80 -15.22
CA LYS A 591 8.88 6.83 -16.05
C LYS A 591 9.90 7.46 -16.98
N GLN A 592 9.52 7.61 -18.24
CA GLN A 592 10.38 8.08 -19.32
C GLN A 592 9.99 9.49 -19.75
N TYR A 593 11.00 10.26 -20.12
CA TYR A 593 10.85 11.63 -20.60
C TYR A 593 11.62 11.80 -21.91
N LEU A 594 11.05 12.55 -22.83
CA LEU A 594 11.75 13.08 -23.98
C LEU A 594 12.61 14.26 -23.53
N HIS A 595 13.93 14.10 -23.60
CA HIS A 595 14.89 15.14 -23.25
C HIS A 595 15.19 16.02 -24.45
N LEU A 596 15.04 17.32 -24.27
CA LEU A 596 15.18 18.35 -25.29
C LEU A 596 16.18 19.39 -24.77
N PRO A 597 17.48 19.23 -25.06
CA PRO A 597 18.47 20.24 -24.70
C PRO A 597 18.16 21.59 -25.35
N ALA A 598 18.62 22.68 -24.74
CA ALA A 598 18.65 24.00 -25.35
C ALA A 598 19.33 23.93 -26.74
N GLY A 599 18.77 24.65 -27.70
CA GLY A 599 19.14 24.59 -29.11
C GLY A 599 18.50 23.45 -29.91
N THR A 600 17.67 22.59 -29.30
CA THR A 600 16.92 21.57 -30.05
C THR A 600 15.98 22.23 -31.05
N GLU A 601 16.14 21.89 -32.33
CA GLU A 601 15.33 22.43 -33.43
C GLU A 601 13.99 21.69 -33.57
N LEU A 602 12.88 22.36 -33.23
CA LEU A 602 11.54 21.84 -33.45
C LEU A 602 11.01 22.27 -34.82
N LYS A 603 10.59 21.32 -35.66
CA LYS A 603 9.98 21.65 -36.96
C LYS A 603 8.57 22.21 -36.75
N LYS A 604 8.27 23.35 -37.35
CA LYS A 604 6.95 23.98 -37.26
C LYS A 604 5.88 23.13 -37.95
N VAL A 605 4.67 23.15 -37.40
CA VAL A 605 3.50 22.48 -37.96
C VAL A 605 2.81 23.43 -38.94
N ALA A 606 2.32 22.89 -40.07
CA ALA A 606 1.66 23.67 -41.11
C ALA A 606 0.49 24.51 -40.55
N PRO A 607 0.27 25.75 -41.04
CA PRO A 607 0.85 26.34 -42.26
C PRO A 607 2.25 26.97 -42.07
N ALA A 608 2.77 27.02 -40.84
CA ALA A 608 4.09 27.59 -40.58
C ALA A 608 5.22 26.66 -41.07
N THR A 609 6.22 27.22 -41.73
CA THR A 609 7.39 26.50 -42.29
C THR A 609 8.68 26.85 -41.55
N GLY A 610 9.64 25.93 -41.54
CA GLY A 610 10.94 26.09 -40.88
C GLY A 610 11.04 25.38 -39.53
N THR A 611 12.02 25.77 -38.74
CA THR A 611 12.26 25.27 -37.37
C THR A 611 12.24 26.40 -36.35
N THR A 612 12.09 26.04 -35.08
CA THR A 612 12.27 26.93 -33.94
C THR A 612 13.23 26.24 -32.96
N PRO A 613 14.40 26.83 -32.65
CA PRO A 613 15.26 26.32 -31.59
C PRO A 613 14.65 26.59 -30.22
N LEU A 614 14.77 25.63 -29.31
CA LEU A 614 14.49 25.83 -27.89
C LEU A 614 15.58 26.68 -27.24
N LYS A 615 15.20 27.54 -26.29
CA LYS A 615 16.14 28.37 -25.52
C LYS A 615 16.63 27.65 -24.26
N LEU A 616 15.80 26.78 -23.69
CA LEU A 616 16.04 26.10 -22.42
C LEU A 616 16.06 24.59 -22.61
N ASP A 617 16.64 23.89 -21.62
CA ASP A 617 16.53 22.44 -21.50
C ASP A 617 15.14 22.07 -21.01
N HIS A 618 14.50 21.10 -21.68
CA HIS A 618 13.19 20.57 -21.30
C HIS A 618 13.20 19.05 -21.18
N ALA A 619 12.39 18.55 -20.27
CA ALA A 619 12.04 17.14 -20.19
C ALA A 619 10.52 16.99 -20.26
N VAL A 620 10.03 16.42 -21.36
CA VAL A 620 8.59 16.25 -21.58
C VAL A 620 8.21 14.80 -21.28
N ASP A 621 7.21 14.61 -20.42
CA ASP A 621 6.68 13.29 -20.10
C ASP A 621 6.30 12.53 -21.37
N LEU A 622 7.02 11.44 -21.65
CA LEU A 622 6.86 10.71 -22.91
C LEU A 622 5.45 10.12 -23.04
N GLY A 623 4.77 9.84 -21.92
CA GLY A 623 3.37 9.39 -21.91
C GLY A 623 2.38 10.47 -22.37
N LYS A 624 2.75 11.74 -22.29
CA LYS A 624 1.94 12.89 -22.75
C LYS A 624 2.29 13.35 -24.18
N VAL A 625 3.37 12.83 -24.75
CA VAL A 625 3.84 13.20 -26.11
C VAL A 625 3.10 12.37 -27.16
N SER A 626 2.39 13.04 -28.06
CA SER A 626 1.74 12.35 -29.20
C SER A 626 2.74 12.07 -30.32
N VAL A 627 2.57 10.93 -31.00
CA VAL A 627 3.36 10.55 -32.17
C VAL A 627 2.52 10.73 -33.43
N VAL A 628 3.09 11.37 -34.44
CA VAL A 628 2.49 11.56 -35.76
C VAL A 628 3.40 11.01 -36.85
N LYS A 629 2.78 10.45 -37.88
CA LYS A 629 3.48 9.93 -39.05
C LYS A 629 3.46 10.98 -40.16
N VAL A 630 4.63 11.42 -40.59
CA VAL A 630 4.79 12.39 -41.68
C VAL A 630 5.57 11.70 -42.81
N GLY A 631 4.85 11.23 -43.83
CA GLY A 631 5.42 10.35 -44.85
C GLY A 631 5.81 8.99 -44.26
N THR A 632 7.11 8.67 -44.28
CA THR A 632 7.68 7.45 -43.68
C THR A 632 8.29 7.67 -42.30
N GLU A 633 8.36 8.92 -41.81
CA GLU A 633 8.99 9.26 -40.52
C GLU A 633 7.97 9.35 -39.38
N ASP A 634 8.28 8.72 -38.25
CA ASP A 634 7.59 8.96 -36.97
C ASP A 634 8.19 10.19 -36.29
N ARG A 635 7.32 11.10 -35.83
CA ARG A 635 7.70 12.35 -35.18
C ARG A 635 6.91 12.57 -33.90
N TYR A 636 7.57 13.08 -32.87
CA TYR A 636 6.95 13.53 -31.64
C TYR A 636 6.39 14.94 -31.82
N ASN A 637 5.14 15.16 -31.44
CA ASN A 637 4.61 16.51 -31.24
C ASN A 637 4.99 16.99 -29.84
N VAL A 638 5.79 18.04 -29.80
CA VAL A 638 6.33 18.63 -28.58
C VAL A 638 5.70 19.99 -28.37
N SER A 639 5.34 20.27 -27.13
CA SER A 639 4.93 21.59 -26.67
C SER A 639 5.57 21.86 -25.32
N VAL A 640 6.31 22.95 -25.21
CA VAL A 640 6.99 23.41 -23.98
C VAL A 640 6.70 24.89 -23.74
N SER A 641 6.89 25.37 -22.51
CA SER A 641 6.79 26.79 -22.15
C SER A 641 8.18 27.37 -21.98
N GLU A 642 8.45 28.52 -22.61
CA GLU A 642 9.68 29.30 -22.40
C GLU A 642 9.31 30.76 -22.21
N ASP A 643 9.67 31.35 -21.06
CA ASP A 643 9.38 32.75 -20.74
C ASP A 643 7.89 33.10 -20.86
N GLY A 644 7.01 32.19 -20.40
CA GLY A 644 5.56 32.34 -20.49
C GLY A 644 4.98 32.21 -21.90
N GLN A 645 5.80 31.85 -22.90
CA GLN A 645 5.35 31.59 -24.27
C GLN A 645 5.40 30.10 -24.60
N GLN A 646 4.33 29.60 -25.23
CA GLN A 646 4.27 28.22 -25.67
C GLN A 646 5.05 28.03 -26.97
N VAL A 647 6.07 27.18 -26.94
CA VAL A 647 6.85 26.76 -28.11
C VAL A 647 6.42 25.35 -28.50
N SER A 648 5.89 25.19 -29.70
CA SER A 648 5.38 23.90 -30.19
C SER A 648 5.95 23.54 -31.56
N GLY A 649 6.19 22.24 -31.77
CA GLY A 649 6.67 21.73 -33.05
C GLY A 649 6.89 20.22 -33.03
N GLN A 650 7.57 19.71 -34.06
CA GLN A 650 7.79 18.29 -34.27
C GLN A 650 9.28 17.92 -34.22
N LEU A 651 9.59 16.90 -33.43
CA LEU A 651 10.93 16.30 -33.35
C LEU A 651 10.92 14.91 -33.99
N LYS A 652 11.97 14.55 -34.75
CA LYS A 652 12.12 13.18 -35.25
C LYS A 652 12.24 12.19 -34.08
N LYS A 653 11.53 11.06 -34.16
CA LYS A 653 11.62 10.02 -33.13
C LYS A 653 12.97 9.30 -33.18
N GLU A 654 13.51 9.08 -34.36
CA GLU A 654 14.85 8.53 -34.55
C GLU A 654 15.89 9.53 -34.04
N GLY A 655 16.80 9.06 -33.17
CA GLY A 655 17.83 9.89 -32.53
C GLY A 655 17.33 10.74 -31.34
N ALA A 656 16.04 10.74 -31.04
CA ALA A 656 15.50 11.44 -29.88
C ALA A 656 16.04 10.83 -28.57
N LYS A 657 16.52 11.70 -27.66
CA LYS A 657 17.09 11.27 -26.38
C LYS A 657 15.98 11.02 -25.36
N ILE A 658 15.87 9.79 -24.89
CA ILE A 658 14.97 9.40 -23.80
C ILE A 658 15.77 9.30 -22.50
N ILE A 659 15.24 9.91 -21.45
CA ILE A 659 15.77 9.85 -20.08
C ILE A 659 14.70 9.28 -19.15
N THR A 660 15.04 9.04 -17.88
CA THR A 660 14.10 8.54 -16.87
C THR A 660 13.93 9.48 -15.70
N GLN A 661 12.95 9.20 -14.83
CA GLN A 661 12.79 9.85 -13.52
C GLN A 661 14.06 9.80 -12.64
N ASN A 662 15.01 8.91 -12.94
CA ASN A 662 16.27 8.81 -12.20
C ASN A 662 17.30 9.85 -12.65
N ASP A 663 17.13 10.48 -13.81
CA ASP A 663 18.05 11.48 -14.37
C ASP A 663 17.72 12.90 -13.86
N TRP A 664 17.76 13.11 -12.54
CA TRP A 664 17.28 14.33 -11.88
C TRP A 664 17.83 15.63 -12.48
N GLU A 665 19.15 15.73 -12.73
CA GLU A 665 19.74 16.93 -13.35
C GLU A 665 19.11 17.23 -14.73
N LYS A 666 18.86 16.18 -15.53
CA LYS A 666 18.24 16.30 -16.87
C LYS A 666 16.73 16.57 -16.79
N LEU A 667 16.11 16.40 -15.63
CA LEU A 667 14.73 16.80 -15.35
C LEU A 667 14.63 18.24 -14.83
N GLY A 668 15.78 18.91 -14.69
CA GLY A 668 15.89 20.30 -14.26
C GLY A 668 16.18 20.48 -12.77
N PHE A 669 16.51 19.42 -12.02
CA PHE A 669 16.97 19.58 -10.64
C PHE A 669 18.35 20.22 -10.60
N GLN A 670 18.49 21.26 -9.79
CA GLN A 670 19.71 22.06 -9.71
C GLN A 670 20.10 22.32 -8.27
N VAL A 671 21.41 22.28 -8.04
CA VAL A 671 21.99 22.56 -6.74
C VAL A 671 22.28 24.06 -6.61
N VAL A 672 21.98 24.62 -5.44
CA VAL A 672 22.33 26.00 -5.05
C VAL A 672 23.10 25.91 -3.75
N GLU A 673 24.28 26.51 -3.69
CA GLU A 673 25.18 26.40 -2.54
C GLU A 673 25.38 27.75 -1.89
N GLU A 674 25.31 27.76 -0.56
CA GLU A 674 25.87 28.81 0.26
C GLU A 674 27.39 28.59 0.37
N THR A 675 28.15 29.38 -0.37
CA THR A 675 29.62 29.29 -0.45
C THR A 675 30.33 30.02 0.69
N ASN A 676 29.62 30.84 1.48
CA ASN A 676 30.19 31.53 2.63
C ASN A 676 30.35 30.59 3.83
N ALA A 677 31.59 30.28 4.18
CA ALA A 677 31.94 29.43 5.34
C ALA A 677 31.48 30.00 6.70
N THR A 678 31.06 31.26 6.75
CA THR A 678 30.53 31.95 7.95
C THR A 678 29.07 32.39 7.77
N ALA A 679 28.34 31.80 6.83
CA ALA A 679 26.97 32.20 6.52
C ALA A 679 26.08 32.25 7.77
N ASP A 680 25.37 33.36 7.92
CA ASP A 680 24.47 33.68 9.03
C ASP A 680 23.04 33.14 8.79
N GLY A 681 22.84 32.37 7.72
CA GLY A 681 21.54 31.83 7.32
C GLY A 681 20.73 32.77 6.42
N PHE A 682 21.26 33.95 6.11
CA PHE A 682 20.67 34.85 5.11
C PHE A 682 21.34 34.59 3.75
N LEU A 683 20.53 34.48 2.70
CA LEU A 683 21.02 34.29 1.34
C LEU A 683 21.77 35.55 0.87
N ASP A 684 22.97 35.36 0.31
CA ASP A 684 23.70 36.38 -0.44
C ASP A 684 23.23 36.39 -1.91
N PRO A 685 22.47 37.41 -2.37
CA PRO A 685 21.97 37.46 -3.74
C PRO A 685 23.07 37.63 -4.80
N GLU A 686 24.27 38.06 -4.41
CA GLU A 686 25.36 38.30 -5.36
C GLU A 686 26.23 37.08 -5.62
N ASP A 687 26.31 36.13 -4.70
CA ASP A 687 27.19 34.95 -4.81
C ASP A 687 26.47 33.70 -5.37
N MET A 688 25.18 33.82 -5.68
CA MET A 688 24.34 32.70 -6.13
C MET A 688 24.35 32.48 -7.66
N PRO A 689 24.08 31.24 -8.15
CA PRO A 689 24.11 30.92 -9.57
C PRO A 689 23.15 31.77 -10.42
N VAL A 690 23.56 32.08 -11.66
CA VAL A 690 22.80 32.93 -12.61
C VAL A 690 21.35 32.48 -12.77
N PHE A 691 21.09 31.17 -12.87
CA PHE A 691 19.74 30.64 -12.99
C PHE A 691 18.79 31.07 -11.86
N PHE A 692 19.28 31.08 -10.62
CA PHE A 692 18.47 31.51 -9.48
C PHE A 692 18.36 33.03 -9.46
N LYS A 693 19.40 33.79 -9.90
CA LYS A 693 19.29 35.26 -10.01
C LYS A 693 18.17 35.64 -10.98
N ASP A 694 18.10 34.94 -12.11
CA ASP A 694 17.02 35.13 -13.10
C ASP A 694 15.64 34.75 -12.54
N LEU A 695 15.57 33.69 -11.72
CA LEU A 695 14.33 33.26 -11.09
C LEU A 695 13.87 34.26 -10.02
N PHE A 696 14.82 34.80 -9.24
CA PHE A 696 14.58 35.84 -8.25
C PHE A 696 14.05 37.12 -8.90
N ALA A 697 14.71 37.59 -9.97
CA ALA A 697 14.27 38.76 -10.74
C ALA A 697 12.88 38.58 -11.40
N LYS A 698 12.46 37.34 -11.65
CA LYS A 698 11.10 37.03 -12.15
C LYS A 698 10.04 37.07 -11.03
N ILE A 699 10.43 36.85 -9.78
CA ILE A 699 9.52 36.85 -8.62
C ILE A 699 9.36 38.27 -8.04
N ASP A 700 10.43 39.05 -8.04
CA ASP A 700 10.44 40.47 -7.63
C ASP A 700 9.57 41.30 -8.61
N ALA A 701 8.29 41.43 -8.26
CA ALA A 701 7.26 41.99 -9.13
C ALA A 701 7.20 43.52 -9.02
N ASN A 702 7.60 44.07 -7.86
CA ASN A 702 7.62 45.50 -7.61
C ASN A 702 8.97 46.16 -8.01
N HIS A 703 10.00 45.35 -8.31
CA HIS A 703 11.34 45.73 -8.72
C HIS A 703 12.10 46.55 -7.66
N ASP A 704 11.88 46.26 -6.39
CA ASP A 704 12.57 46.90 -5.26
C ASP A 704 13.87 46.20 -4.86
N GLY A 705 14.20 45.06 -5.48
CA GLY A 705 15.40 44.26 -5.20
C GLY A 705 15.25 43.31 -4.01
N GLU A 706 14.07 43.25 -3.41
CA GLU A 706 13.66 42.31 -2.38
C GLU A 706 12.60 41.35 -2.95
N VAL A 707 12.43 40.20 -2.30
CA VAL A 707 11.32 39.28 -2.58
C VAL A 707 10.63 39.02 -1.26
N ASP A 708 9.44 39.58 -1.11
CA ASP A 708 8.64 39.34 0.08
C ASP A 708 7.82 38.04 -0.01
N SER A 709 7.23 37.63 1.12
CA SER A 709 6.44 36.40 1.18
C SER A 709 5.19 36.42 0.30
N ALA A 710 4.61 37.59 0.04
CA ALA A 710 3.42 37.73 -0.81
C ALA A 710 3.77 37.66 -2.30
N GLU A 711 4.88 38.28 -2.72
CA GLU A 711 5.44 38.15 -4.07
C GLU A 711 5.79 36.69 -4.38
N LEU A 712 6.49 36.02 -3.46
CA LEU A 712 6.81 34.59 -3.60
C LEU A 712 5.53 33.74 -3.67
N ALA A 713 4.58 33.94 -2.76
CA ALA A 713 3.31 33.21 -2.78
C ALA A 713 2.54 33.40 -4.09
N ASN A 714 2.55 34.61 -4.65
CA ASN A 714 1.88 34.91 -5.92
C ASN A 714 2.63 34.30 -7.11
N ALA A 715 3.96 34.36 -7.13
CA ALA A 715 4.76 33.79 -8.21
C ALA A 715 4.67 32.25 -8.25
N LEU A 716 4.55 31.59 -7.09
CA LEU A 716 4.39 30.13 -7.02
C LEU A 716 3.01 29.62 -7.49
N LYS A 717 2.05 30.51 -7.78
CA LYS A 717 0.80 30.15 -8.50
C LYS A 717 1.07 29.84 -9.97
N ASP A 718 2.10 30.46 -10.56
CA ASP A 718 2.54 30.14 -11.92
C ASP A 718 3.24 28.78 -11.95
N HIS A 719 2.78 27.90 -12.84
CA HIS A 719 3.26 26.53 -12.92
C HIS A 719 4.73 26.44 -13.36
N GLU A 720 5.18 27.29 -14.28
CA GLU A 720 6.57 27.29 -14.77
C GLU A 720 7.53 27.72 -13.65
N THR A 721 7.22 28.84 -12.99
CA THR A 721 7.99 29.38 -11.87
C THR A 721 8.05 28.38 -10.72
N ARG A 722 6.91 27.81 -10.33
CA ARG A 722 6.84 26.77 -9.29
C ARG A 722 7.63 25.52 -9.65
N SER A 723 7.53 25.03 -10.89
CA SER A 723 8.26 23.83 -11.33
C SER A 723 9.78 24.04 -11.29
N ARG A 724 10.26 25.23 -11.65
CA ARG A 724 11.68 25.59 -11.53
C ARG A 724 12.12 25.72 -10.07
N TRP A 725 11.31 26.39 -9.26
CA TRP A 725 11.62 26.66 -7.86
C TRP A 725 11.65 25.38 -7.00
N SER A 726 10.70 24.48 -7.19
CA SER A 726 10.61 23.19 -6.47
C SER A 726 11.69 22.16 -6.84
N LYS A 727 12.48 22.44 -7.88
CA LYS A 727 13.59 21.59 -8.33
C LYS A 727 14.96 22.09 -7.85
N LEU A 728 14.98 23.16 -7.07
CA LEU A 728 16.18 23.61 -6.39
C LEU A 728 16.51 22.68 -5.22
N ILE A 729 17.80 22.45 -5.01
CA ILE A 729 18.35 21.68 -3.89
C ILE A 729 19.39 22.57 -3.22
N ALA A 730 19.05 23.09 -2.04
CA ALA A 730 19.79 24.15 -1.39
C ALA A 730 20.79 23.57 -0.38
N HIS A 731 22.03 24.04 -0.39
CA HIS A 731 23.05 23.70 0.62
C HIS A 731 23.26 24.89 1.54
N HIS A 732 22.66 24.86 2.73
CA HIS A 732 22.79 25.95 3.69
C HIS A 732 22.74 25.42 5.13
N PRO A 733 23.17 26.22 6.13
CA PRO A 733 23.06 25.84 7.52
C PRO A 733 21.60 25.65 7.94
N THR A 734 21.31 24.59 8.69
CA THR A 734 19.99 24.33 9.27
C THR A 734 19.60 25.40 10.30
N GLU A 735 18.32 25.77 10.36
CA GLU A 735 17.79 26.72 11.33
C GLU A 735 17.64 26.13 12.75
N TRP A 736 17.69 24.80 12.87
CA TRP A 736 17.40 24.08 14.12
C TRP A 736 18.59 23.88 15.05
N LYS A 737 19.77 24.44 14.72
CA LYS A 737 21.03 24.25 15.45
C LYS A 737 21.36 25.36 16.43
N ASP A 738 21.44 26.60 15.96
CA ASP A 738 22.05 27.66 16.75
C ASP A 738 21.00 28.46 17.51
N LYS A 739 21.23 28.66 18.81
CA LYS A 739 20.38 29.51 19.66
C LYS A 739 20.49 30.98 19.29
N ALA A 740 19.49 31.76 19.70
CA ALA A 740 19.30 33.14 19.25
C ALA A 740 20.36 34.15 19.74
N ASP A 741 21.23 33.74 20.67
CA ASP A 741 22.38 34.51 21.18
C ASP A 741 23.67 34.26 20.38
N SER A 742 23.68 33.28 19.47
CA SER A 742 24.81 33.02 18.59
C SER A 742 25.01 34.12 17.53
N ALA A 743 26.24 34.22 17.02
CA ALA A 743 26.59 35.20 15.99
C ALA A 743 25.73 35.09 14.72
N LYS A 744 25.23 33.89 14.39
CA LYS A 744 24.29 33.65 13.28
C LYS A 744 23.08 34.58 13.32
N TRP A 745 22.54 34.85 14.51
CA TRP A 745 21.33 35.66 14.66
C TRP A 745 21.60 37.15 14.87
N SER A 746 22.85 37.63 14.71
CA SER A 746 23.17 39.05 14.90
C SER A 746 22.43 39.98 13.92
N LYS A 747 22.05 39.50 12.74
CA LYS A 747 21.24 40.28 11.79
C LYS A 747 19.80 40.48 12.26
N LEU A 748 19.27 39.56 13.07
CA LEU A 748 17.94 39.72 13.68
C LEU A 748 17.91 40.92 14.65
N ASP A 749 19.00 41.16 15.39
CA ASP A 749 19.12 42.33 16.26
C ASP A 749 19.02 43.65 15.48
N GLN A 750 19.60 43.68 14.27
CA GLN A 750 19.53 44.84 13.38
C GLN A 750 18.12 45.00 12.79
N LEU A 751 17.51 43.91 12.32
CA LEU A 751 16.17 43.93 11.70
C LEU A 751 15.08 44.38 12.70
N LEU A 752 15.23 44.06 13.99
CA LEU A 752 14.27 44.38 15.04
C LEU A 752 14.79 45.42 16.04
N GLU A 753 15.79 46.23 15.68
CA GLU A 753 16.36 47.26 16.55
C GLU A 753 15.29 48.24 17.09
N THR A 754 14.30 48.55 16.24
CA THR A 754 13.18 49.44 16.58
C THR A 754 12.03 48.75 17.32
N SER A 755 12.10 47.42 17.48
CA SER A 755 11.04 46.54 18.01
C SER A 755 11.60 45.62 19.10
N PRO A 756 12.11 46.16 20.23
CA PRO A 756 12.86 45.40 21.23
C PRO A 756 12.01 44.35 21.98
N LYS A 757 10.69 44.55 22.09
CA LYS A 757 9.82 43.55 22.73
C LYS A 757 9.61 42.35 21.80
N THR A 758 9.42 42.61 20.50
CA THR A 758 9.33 41.56 19.48
C THR A 758 10.66 40.83 19.35
N LEU A 759 11.80 41.54 19.35
CA LEU A 759 13.13 40.93 19.32
C LEU A 759 13.34 39.95 20.49
N LYS A 760 13.04 40.38 21.72
CA LYS A 760 13.14 39.49 22.89
C LYS A 760 12.26 38.26 22.73
N HIS A 761 11.01 38.45 22.31
CA HIS A 761 10.05 37.37 22.11
C HIS A 761 10.51 36.34 21.06
N GLU A 762 10.98 36.81 19.90
CA GLU A 762 11.47 35.93 18.84
C GLU A 762 12.76 35.20 19.25
N LYS A 763 13.68 35.86 19.97
CA LYS A 763 14.88 35.20 20.51
C LYS A 763 14.56 34.08 21.50
N GLU A 764 13.55 34.26 22.35
CA GLU A 764 13.05 33.20 23.24
C GLU A 764 12.52 32.00 22.44
N ARG A 765 11.71 32.26 21.39
CA ARG A 765 11.14 31.20 20.53
C ARG A 765 12.20 30.47 19.73
N ILE A 766 13.10 31.18 19.04
CA ILE A 766 14.20 30.58 18.27
C ILE A 766 15.01 29.63 19.16
N SER A 767 15.40 30.08 20.35
CA SER A 767 16.18 29.26 21.29
C SER A 767 15.41 28.02 21.77
N SER A 768 14.08 28.10 21.86
CA SER A 768 13.22 26.97 22.23
C SER A 768 13.02 25.94 21.10
N TYR A 769 13.19 26.35 19.84
CA TYR A 769 13.05 25.47 18.69
C TYR A 769 14.30 24.65 18.39
N VAL A 770 15.45 25.06 18.90
CA VAL A 770 16.71 24.33 18.74
C VAL A 770 16.60 22.92 19.34
N PHE A 771 17.07 21.94 18.57
CA PHE A 771 17.18 20.54 19.00
C PHE A 771 18.35 19.78 18.36
N TRP A 772 19.04 20.39 17.38
CA TRP A 772 20.02 19.68 16.53
C TRP A 772 21.13 18.98 17.33
N ASP A 773 21.67 19.66 18.34
CA ASP A 773 22.76 19.13 19.17
C ASP A 773 22.28 18.13 20.25
N GLU A 774 20.97 17.95 20.42
CA GLU A 774 20.37 16.90 21.25
C GLU A 774 20.20 15.58 20.48
N LEU A 775 20.40 15.58 19.15
CA LEU A 775 20.28 14.38 18.32
C LEU A 775 21.43 13.40 18.61
N THR A 776 21.06 12.15 18.92
CA THR A 776 22.01 11.09 19.28
C THR A 776 21.72 9.78 18.52
N GLY A 777 22.65 8.83 18.56
CA GLY A 777 22.47 7.51 17.96
C GLY A 777 22.20 7.59 16.45
N LYS A 778 21.11 6.96 15.98
CA LYS A 778 20.69 6.96 14.57
C LYS A 778 20.21 8.33 14.06
N ALA A 779 19.93 9.27 14.95
CA ALA A 779 19.53 10.63 14.60
C ALA A 779 20.72 11.59 14.51
N ALA A 780 21.92 11.18 14.94
CA ALA A 780 23.10 12.03 14.92
C ALA A 780 23.46 12.45 13.48
N MET A 781 23.74 13.74 13.30
CA MET A 781 24.08 14.33 12.01
C MET A 781 25.57 14.66 11.95
N SER A 782 26.21 14.35 10.82
CA SER A 782 27.63 14.64 10.60
C SER A 782 27.93 16.12 10.39
N SER A 783 26.92 16.89 9.96
CA SER A 783 27.03 18.31 9.62
C SER A 783 25.71 19.02 9.89
N SER A 784 25.78 20.31 10.17
CA SER A 784 24.63 21.22 10.20
C SER A 784 24.48 22.06 8.93
N LEU A 785 25.47 22.01 8.04
CA LEU A 785 25.40 22.48 6.66
C LEU A 785 24.90 21.30 5.81
N ILE A 786 23.63 21.35 5.41
CA ILE A 786 22.89 20.21 4.85
C ILE A 786 22.17 20.59 3.56
N TRP A 787 21.78 19.58 2.78
CA TRP A 787 21.07 19.74 1.52
C TRP A 787 19.57 19.65 1.75
N HIS A 788 18.82 20.67 1.35
CA HIS A 788 17.37 20.75 1.49
C HIS A 788 16.67 20.54 0.15
N PHE A 789 15.70 19.64 0.12
CA PHE A 789 14.83 19.41 -1.03
C PHE A 789 13.47 20.05 -0.79
N HIS A 790 12.87 20.61 -1.83
CA HIS A 790 11.45 20.94 -1.77
C HIS A 790 10.62 19.67 -1.49
N PRO A 791 9.82 19.59 -0.41
CA PRO A 791 9.12 18.36 -0.03
C PRO A 791 8.20 17.81 -1.13
N ILE A 792 7.35 18.66 -1.70
CA ILE A 792 6.45 18.26 -2.79
C ILE A 792 7.20 17.96 -4.10
N GLY A 793 8.25 18.71 -4.46
CA GLY A 793 9.03 18.47 -5.69
C GLY A 793 9.80 17.15 -5.67
N LEU A 794 10.40 16.79 -4.52
CA LEU A 794 11.03 15.48 -4.34
C LEU A 794 10.00 14.36 -4.47
N LEU A 795 8.86 14.49 -3.77
CA LEU A 795 7.78 13.52 -3.84
C LEU A 795 7.19 13.43 -5.24
N GLU A 796 7.03 14.55 -5.94
CA GLU A 796 6.59 14.56 -7.33
C GLU A 796 7.51 13.71 -8.18
N ASN A 797 8.84 13.82 -8.08
CA ASN A 797 9.72 13.01 -8.92
C ASN A 797 9.63 11.50 -8.60
N PHE A 798 9.58 11.13 -7.31
CA PHE A 798 9.42 9.73 -6.89
C PHE A 798 8.04 9.15 -7.21
N MET A 799 6.99 9.98 -7.14
CA MET A 799 5.60 9.61 -7.41
C MET A 799 5.16 9.94 -8.83
N SER A 800 6.03 10.54 -9.65
CA SER A 800 5.71 11.22 -10.92
C SER A 800 4.90 10.29 -11.79
N GLN A 801 3.58 10.49 -11.76
CA GLN A 801 2.57 9.47 -12.04
C GLN A 801 3.11 8.04 -11.91
N SER A 802 2.88 7.42 -10.75
CA SER A 802 2.43 6.05 -10.80
C SER A 802 1.35 6.02 -11.87
N VAL A 803 1.69 5.55 -13.07
CA VAL A 803 0.74 5.05 -14.06
C VAL A 803 -0.47 4.50 -13.32
N TYR A 804 -1.69 4.77 -13.81
CA TYR A 804 -2.95 4.43 -13.12
C TYR A 804 -2.87 3.11 -12.36
N ILE A 805 -2.21 2.12 -12.97
CA ILE A 805 -1.56 0.97 -12.34
C ILE A 805 -0.04 0.97 -12.59
N ASN A 806 0.79 0.89 -11.53
CA ASN A 806 2.24 0.64 -11.60
C ASN A 806 2.53 -0.72 -12.24
N VAL A 807 2.89 -0.70 -13.53
CA VAL A 807 3.06 -1.89 -14.37
C VAL A 807 4.08 -2.86 -13.78
N ASP A 808 5.28 -2.36 -13.45
CA ASP A 808 6.38 -3.19 -12.94
C ASP A 808 6.03 -3.82 -11.59
N ARG A 809 5.51 -3.00 -10.66
CA ARG A 809 5.13 -3.46 -9.33
C ARG A 809 3.96 -4.44 -9.39
N PHE A 810 2.97 -4.19 -10.25
CA PHE A 810 1.85 -5.10 -10.46
C PHE A 810 2.31 -6.46 -10.97
N VAL A 811 3.16 -6.47 -12.01
CA VAL A 811 3.67 -7.72 -12.61
C VAL A 811 4.55 -8.48 -11.61
N ALA A 812 5.38 -7.78 -10.83
CA ALA A 812 6.20 -8.39 -9.78
C ALA A 812 5.33 -9.06 -8.70
N MET A 813 4.39 -8.32 -8.11
CA MET A 813 3.50 -8.85 -7.07
C MET A 813 2.61 -9.98 -7.58
N TYR A 814 2.12 -9.89 -8.83
CA TYR A 814 1.40 -11.00 -9.45
C TYR A 814 2.29 -12.22 -9.65
N ALA A 815 3.53 -12.05 -10.10
CA ALA A 815 4.45 -13.15 -10.32
C ALA A 815 4.77 -13.90 -9.02
N GLU A 816 4.98 -13.18 -7.91
CA GLU A 816 5.17 -13.75 -6.57
C GLU A 816 3.95 -14.54 -6.11
N GLN A 817 2.75 -14.00 -6.35
CA GLN A 817 1.51 -14.61 -5.91
C GLN A 817 0.92 -15.61 -6.91
N HIS A 818 1.50 -15.77 -8.11
CA HIS A 818 0.89 -16.49 -9.23
C HIS A 818 0.43 -17.90 -8.85
N ILE A 819 1.28 -18.65 -8.16
CA ILE A 819 1.00 -20.03 -7.73
C ILE A 819 -0.18 -20.07 -6.75
N SER A 820 -0.35 -19.02 -5.94
CA SER A 820 -1.47 -18.93 -5.01
C SER A 820 -2.80 -18.82 -5.75
N PHE A 821 -2.86 -18.28 -6.98
CA PHE A 821 -4.12 -18.09 -7.71
C PHE A 821 -4.84 -19.41 -7.97
N GLN A 822 -4.10 -20.48 -8.30
CA GLN A 822 -4.67 -21.81 -8.54
C GLN A 822 -3.66 -22.88 -8.16
N SER A 823 -4.07 -23.85 -7.32
CA SER A 823 -3.24 -25.00 -6.97
C SER A 823 -2.85 -25.79 -8.22
N GLY A 824 -1.57 -26.14 -8.36
CA GLY A 824 -1.03 -26.83 -9.52
C GLY A 824 -0.89 -25.96 -10.79
N ALA A 825 -1.02 -24.63 -10.68
CA ALA A 825 -0.71 -23.73 -11.79
C ALA A 825 0.75 -23.94 -12.25
N PRO A 826 1.02 -24.07 -13.57
CA PRO A 826 2.39 -24.07 -14.08
C PRO A 826 3.11 -22.78 -13.72
N ALA A 827 4.43 -22.82 -13.66
CA ALA A 827 5.25 -21.64 -13.40
C ALA A 827 4.94 -20.54 -14.42
N LEU A 828 4.89 -19.29 -13.95
CA LEU A 828 4.61 -18.14 -14.80
C LEU A 828 5.77 -17.93 -15.79
N SER A 829 5.53 -18.24 -17.06
CA SER A 829 6.55 -18.12 -18.11
C SER A 829 6.96 -16.67 -18.34
N ALA A 830 8.17 -16.45 -18.89
CA ALA A 830 8.62 -15.10 -19.27
C ALA A 830 7.63 -14.42 -20.23
N LYS A 831 7.06 -15.19 -21.16
CA LYS A 831 6.05 -14.67 -22.09
C LYS A 831 4.75 -14.29 -21.38
N SER A 832 4.30 -15.06 -20.39
CA SER A 832 3.14 -14.69 -19.57
C SER A 832 3.37 -13.40 -18.78
N LYS A 833 4.59 -13.15 -18.28
CA LYS A 833 4.97 -11.90 -17.61
C LYS A 833 4.95 -10.71 -18.58
N GLU A 834 5.48 -10.90 -19.79
CA GLU A 834 5.45 -9.89 -20.85
C GLU A 834 4.02 -9.58 -21.30
N ASN A 835 3.18 -10.60 -21.51
CA ASN A 835 1.77 -10.43 -21.84
C ASN A 835 1.04 -9.63 -20.77
N LEU A 836 1.22 -9.99 -19.49
CA LEU A 836 0.61 -9.26 -18.38
C LEU A 836 1.08 -7.81 -18.33
N ARG A 837 2.38 -7.55 -18.52
CA ARG A 837 2.94 -6.20 -18.61
C ARG A 837 2.25 -5.37 -19.69
N GLU A 838 2.10 -5.92 -20.89
CA GLU A 838 1.44 -5.23 -22.00
C GLU A 838 -0.05 -5.00 -21.74
N ILE A 839 -0.74 -5.93 -21.06
CA ILE A 839 -2.15 -5.73 -20.67
C ILE A 839 -2.29 -4.55 -19.72
N ILE A 840 -1.50 -4.50 -18.64
CA ILE A 840 -1.57 -3.39 -17.67
C ILE A 840 -1.22 -2.06 -18.34
N LYS A 841 -0.21 -2.05 -19.21
CA LYS A 841 0.16 -0.88 -20.01
C LYS A 841 -1.00 -0.40 -20.89
N ASN A 842 -1.70 -1.31 -21.58
CA ASN A 842 -2.84 -0.96 -22.43
C ASN A 842 -4.08 -0.54 -21.61
N ILE A 843 -4.26 -1.04 -20.38
CA ILE A 843 -5.28 -0.51 -19.44
C ILE A 843 -4.97 0.95 -19.09
N ASN A 844 -3.72 1.26 -18.74
CA ASN A 844 -3.29 2.64 -18.46
C ASN A 844 -3.54 3.56 -19.66
N ILE A 845 -3.17 3.12 -20.87
CA ILE A 845 -3.42 3.86 -22.12
C ILE A 845 -4.92 4.08 -22.33
N TYR A 846 -5.76 3.06 -22.10
CA TYR A 846 -7.21 3.17 -22.26
C TYR A 846 -7.80 4.20 -21.28
N VAL A 847 -7.44 4.10 -20.00
CA VAL A 847 -7.91 5.01 -18.94
C VAL A 847 -7.52 6.44 -19.26
N ASP A 848 -6.25 6.67 -19.63
CA ASP A 848 -5.77 8.02 -19.94
C ASP A 848 -6.42 8.59 -21.21
N LYS A 849 -6.52 7.80 -22.28
CA LYS A 849 -7.10 8.23 -23.56
C LYS A 849 -8.58 8.58 -23.44
N ASN A 850 -9.35 7.78 -22.71
CA ASN A 850 -10.80 7.95 -22.60
C ASN A 850 -11.21 8.79 -21.39
N LYS A 851 -10.26 9.21 -20.55
CA LYS A 851 -10.51 9.88 -19.25
C LYS A 851 -11.54 9.13 -18.40
N ASP A 852 -11.44 7.81 -18.46
CA ASP A 852 -12.42 6.88 -17.89
C ASP A 852 -11.95 6.39 -16.52
N LEU A 853 -12.87 6.25 -15.57
CA LEU A 853 -12.56 5.84 -14.20
C LEU A 853 -12.93 4.37 -13.99
N LEU A 854 -11.92 3.49 -13.90
CA LEU A 854 -12.10 2.06 -13.65
C LEU A 854 -11.79 1.72 -12.19
N THR A 855 -12.79 1.30 -11.41
CA THR A 855 -12.53 0.98 -10.00
C THR A 855 -11.61 -0.24 -9.83
N ILE A 856 -10.97 -0.35 -8.66
CA ILE A 856 -10.19 -1.55 -8.27
C ILE A 856 -11.03 -2.82 -8.49
N TYR A 857 -12.33 -2.78 -8.17
CA TYR A 857 -13.19 -3.95 -8.26
C TYR A 857 -13.50 -4.37 -9.71
N GLU A 858 -13.71 -3.39 -10.60
CA GLU A 858 -13.87 -3.66 -12.04
C GLU A 858 -12.60 -4.25 -12.63
N LEU A 859 -11.45 -3.63 -12.36
CA LEU A 859 -10.14 -4.09 -12.83
C LEU A 859 -9.82 -5.51 -12.34
N SER A 860 -10.13 -5.79 -11.07
CA SER A 860 -9.92 -7.10 -10.46
C SER A 860 -10.69 -8.20 -11.17
N TYR A 861 -11.96 -7.94 -11.49
CA TYR A 861 -12.81 -8.90 -12.19
C TYR A 861 -12.40 -9.08 -13.67
N MET A 862 -12.05 -7.99 -14.34
CA MET A 862 -11.56 -8.03 -15.73
C MET A 862 -10.30 -8.90 -15.85
N LEU A 863 -9.31 -8.71 -14.97
CA LEU A 863 -8.09 -9.54 -15.01
C LEU A 863 -8.30 -10.97 -14.53
N ALA A 864 -9.22 -11.19 -13.58
CA ALA A 864 -9.62 -12.54 -13.19
C ALA A 864 -10.17 -13.32 -14.39
N THR A 865 -11.01 -12.67 -15.19
CA THR A 865 -11.54 -13.24 -16.42
C THR A 865 -10.43 -13.45 -17.44
N ALA A 866 -9.60 -12.44 -17.71
CA ALA A 866 -8.50 -12.55 -18.67
C ALA A 866 -7.53 -13.69 -18.31
N ARG A 867 -7.22 -13.88 -17.02
CA ARG A 867 -6.38 -15.00 -16.54
C ARG A 867 -7.00 -16.35 -16.88
N HIS A 868 -8.32 -16.46 -16.79
CA HIS A 868 -9.05 -17.71 -17.00
C HIS A 868 -9.25 -18.01 -18.49
N GLU A 869 -9.78 -17.04 -19.23
CA GLU A 869 -10.15 -17.21 -20.64
C GLU A 869 -8.90 -17.28 -21.53
N ALA A 870 -7.92 -16.39 -21.33
CA ALA A 870 -6.71 -16.34 -22.14
C ALA A 870 -5.58 -17.22 -21.58
N TYR A 871 -5.92 -18.41 -21.04
CA TYR A 871 -4.92 -19.40 -20.67
C TYR A 871 -4.72 -20.41 -21.80
N ASN A 872 -3.55 -20.38 -22.44
CA ASN A 872 -3.19 -21.37 -23.43
C ASN A 872 -2.62 -22.61 -22.72
N PHE A 873 -3.38 -23.70 -22.72
CA PHE A 873 -2.99 -24.94 -22.05
C PHE A 873 -2.01 -25.80 -22.89
N LEU A 874 -1.92 -25.59 -24.21
CA LEU A 874 -0.98 -26.34 -25.06
C LEU A 874 0.46 -25.87 -24.85
N ILE A 875 0.62 -24.56 -24.71
CA ILE A 875 1.87 -23.90 -24.33
C ILE A 875 1.56 -23.14 -23.05
N PRO A 876 1.88 -23.68 -21.85
CA PRO A 876 1.46 -23.17 -20.52
C PRO A 876 1.65 -21.66 -20.30
N GLU A 877 0.79 -20.86 -20.91
CA GLU A 877 0.96 -19.42 -21.10
C GLU A 877 -0.33 -18.74 -20.67
N TYR A 878 -0.21 -17.93 -19.64
CA TYR A 878 -1.31 -17.11 -19.16
C TYR A 878 -1.35 -15.80 -19.92
N PHE A 879 -2.57 -15.25 -20.01
CA PHE A 879 -2.82 -13.98 -20.69
C PHE A 879 -2.37 -14.02 -22.16
N SER A 880 -2.51 -15.16 -22.82
CA SER A 880 -2.06 -15.35 -24.19
C SER A 880 -2.87 -14.50 -25.17
N ALA A 881 -2.19 -13.92 -26.16
CA ALA A 881 -2.85 -13.30 -27.30
C ALA A 881 -3.28 -14.35 -28.36
N ALA A 882 -2.99 -15.63 -28.15
CA ALA A 882 -3.33 -16.68 -29.09
C ALA A 882 -4.87 -16.81 -29.25
N PRO A 883 -5.37 -17.07 -30.47
CA PRO A 883 -6.78 -17.40 -30.68
C PRO A 883 -7.15 -18.73 -29.99
N GLU A 884 -8.46 -19.01 -29.87
CA GLU A 884 -8.95 -20.32 -29.43
C GLU A 884 -8.24 -21.43 -30.22
N VAL A 885 -7.70 -22.40 -29.48
CA VAL A 885 -6.78 -23.40 -30.02
C VAL A 885 -7.54 -24.68 -30.36
N GLY A 886 -7.37 -25.16 -31.59
CA GLY A 886 -7.96 -26.40 -32.08
C GLY A 886 -7.66 -26.65 -33.55
N GLN A 887 -7.84 -27.88 -34.01
CA GLN A 887 -7.88 -28.19 -35.45
C GLN A 887 -9.09 -27.49 -36.08
N VAL A 888 -9.07 -27.19 -37.38
CA VAL A 888 -10.17 -26.48 -38.08
C VAL A 888 -11.54 -27.15 -37.78
N GLN A 889 -11.60 -28.47 -37.81
CA GLN A 889 -12.80 -29.28 -37.52
C GLN A 889 -13.36 -29.10 -36.11
N TYR A 890 -12.52 -28.75 -35.12
CA TYR A 890 -13.00 -28.48 -33.76
C TYR A 890 -13.95 -27.28 -33.73
N PHE A 891 -13.79 -26.33 -34.66
CA PHE A 891 -14.62 -25.14 -34.78
C PHE A 891 -15.88 -25.34 -35.60
N ASP A 892 -16.09 -26.54 -36.18
CA ASP A 892 -17.33 -26.87 -36.88
C ASP A 892 -18.54 -26.74 -35.96
N LYS A 893 -18.37 -26.87 -34.63
CA LYS A 893 -19.41 -26.60 -33.62
C LYS A 893 -20.03 -25.20 -33.72
N TYR A 894 -19.36 -24.24 -34.35
CA TYR A 894 -19.79 -22.86 -34.56
C TYR A 894 -20.16 -22.58 -36.03
N ASP A 895 -20.17 -23.59 -36.90
CA ASP A 895 -20.35 -23.42 -38.33
C ASP A 895 -21.82 -23.61 -38.76
N PRO A 896 -22.36 -22.77 -39.67
CA PRO A 896 -23.74 -22.89 -40.12
C PRO A 896 -24.01 -24.14 -40.98
N VAL A 897 -22.97 -24.76 -41.53
CA VAL A 897 -23.08 -25.96 -42.40
C VAL A 897 -22.47 -27.18 -41.73
N LEU A 898 -21.26 -27.06 -41.16
CA LEU A 898 -20.49 -28.19 -40.65
C LEU A 898 -20.89 -28.62 -39.23
N ALA A 899 -21.66 -27.81 -38.50
CA ALA A 899 -22.01 -28.17 -37.12
C ALA A 899 -22.78 -29.49 -37.05
N PRO A 900 -22.50 -30.35 -36.05
CA PRO A 900 -22.95 -31.75 -36.04
C PRO A 900 -24.46 -31.93 -35.81
N THR A 901 -25.19 -30.86 -35.45
CA THR A 901 -26.63 -30.91 -35.16
C THR A 901 -27.34 -29.72 -35.78
N ALA A 902 -28.60 -29.90 -36.18
CA ALA A 902 -29.42 -28.81 -36.73
C ALA A 902 -29.55 -27.63 -35.75
N VAL A 903 -29.65 -27.91 -34.45
CA VAL A 903 -29.70 -26.87 -33.40
C VAL A 903 -28.43 -26.01 -33.38
N LYS A 904 -27.24 -26.63 -33.50
CA LYS A 904 -25.98 -25.88 -33.53
C LYS A 904 -25.80 -25.08 -34.83
N ARG A 905 -26.24 -25.63 -35.97
CA ARG A 905 -26.26 -24.91 -37.25
C ARG A 905 -27.18 -23.68 -37.18
N GLN A 906 -28.39 -23.86 -36.66
CA GLN A 906 -29.33 -22.75 -36.47
C GLN A 906 -28.75 -21.69 -35.53
N LYS A 907 -28.18 -22.10 -34.40
CA LYS A 907 -27.49 -21.18 -33.49
C LYS A 907 -26.37 -20.41 -34.21
N ALA A 908 -25.55 -21.06 -35.03
CA ALA A 908 -24.50 -20.37 -35.78
C ALA A 908 -25.07 -19.27 -36.70
N ILE A 909 -26.18 -19.56 -37.39
CA ILE A 909 -26.90 -18.60 -38.24
C ILE A 909 -27.46 -17.44 -37.40
N ASP A 910 -28.10 -17.72 -36.26
CA ASP A 910 -28.67 -16.70 -35.37
C ASP A 910 -27.61 -15.73 -34.84
N TYR A 911 -26.36 -16.21 -34.68
CA TYR A 911 -25.20 -15.42 -34.24
C TYR A 911 -24.37 -14.85 -35.42
N GLY A 912 -24.89 -14.93 -36.65
CA GLY A 912 -24.37 -14.25 -37.83
C GLY A 912 -23.39 -15.04 -38.70
N ASN A 913 -23.01 -16.26 -38.29
CA ASN A 913 -22.20 -17.13 -39.13
C ASN A 913 -23.13 -17.72 -40.21
N THR A 914 -22.88 -17.38 -41.47
CA THR A 914 -23.82 -17.65 -42.59
C THR A 914 -23.19 -18.44 -43.74
N VAL A 915 -21.87 -18.54 -43.75
CA VAL A 915 -21.10 -19.28 -44.78
C VAL A 915 -20.29 -20.39 -44.13
N GLN A 916 -20.15 -21.52 -44.83
CA GLN A 916 -19.23 -22.59 -44.42
C GLN A 916 -17.81 -22.05 -44.24
N GLY A 917 -17.20 -22.33 -43.09
CA GLY A 917 -15.90 -21.81 -42.68
C GLY A 917 -15.99 -20.60 -41.73
N ASP A 918 -17.16 -19.98 -41.57
CA ASP A 918 -17.36 -18.88 -40.62
C ASP A 918 -17.11 -19.34 -39.17
N GLY A 919 -17.37 -20.61 -38.86
CA GLY A 919 -17.11 -21.17 -37.53
C GLY A 919 -15.64 -21.05 -37.13
N TYR A 920 -14.71 -21.38 -38.05
CA TYR A 920 -13.28 -21.21 -37.84
C TYR A 920 -12.86 -19.73 -37.92
N LYS A 921 -13.42 -18.98 -38.87
CA LYS A 921 -13.06 -17.57 -39.10
C LYS A 921 -13.35 -16.70 -37.88
N TYR A 922 -14.53 -16.84 -37.27
CA TYR A 922 -15.01 -16.05 -36.12
C TYR A 922 -14.91 -16.80 -34.79
N ARG A 923 -13.88 -17.66 -34.65
CA ARG A 923 -13.49 -18.30 -33.38
C ARG A 923 -12.98 -17.29 -32.33
N GLY A 924 -12.89 -17.70 -31.08
CA GLY A 924 -12.49 -16.83 -29.97
C GLY A 924 -11.13 -16.17 -30.14
N ARG A 925 -11.04 -14.85 -29.90
CA ARG A 925 -9.77 -14.07 -29.86
C ARG A 925 -9.71 -13.07 -28.72
N GLY A 926 -8.48 -12.76 -28.30
CA GLY A 926 -8.21 -11.77 -27.26
C GLY A 926 -8.60 -12.24 -25.85
N LEU A 927 -8.48 -11.34 -24.87
CA LEU A 927 -8.58 -11.63 -23.43
C LEU A 927 -9.90 -12.25 -22.95
N VAL A 928 -10.96 -12.15 -23.75
CA VAL A 928 -12.30 -12.66 -23.44
C VAL A 928 -12.84 -13.60 -24.53
N HIS A 929 -11.98 -14.05 -25.44
CA HIS A 929 -12.35 -14.93 -26.56
C HIS A 929 -13.58 -14.44 -27.35
N LEU A 930 -13.50 -13.23 -27.92
CA LEU A 930 -14.56 -12.67 -28.77
C LEU A 930 -14.92 -13.67 -29.89
N THR A 931 -16.17 -14.12 -29.91
CA THR A 931 -16.66 -15.21 -30.79
C THR A 931 -17.95 -14.79 -31.50
N TRP A 932 -18.21 -15.36 -32.68
CA TRP A 932 -19.37 -15.11 -33.56
C TRP A 932 -19.29 -13.84 -34.40
N LYS A 933 -19.66 -13.93 -35.69
CA LYS A 933 -19.61 -12.80 -36.62
C LYS A 933 -20.35 -11.56 -36.12
N ASN A 934 -21.51 -11.71 -35.47
CA ASN A 934 -22.25 -10.57 -34.93
C ASN A 934 -21.46 -9.80 -33.87
N ASN A 935 -20.68 -10.46 -33.02
CA ASN A 935 -19.89 -9.76 -32.01
C ASN A 935 -18.66 -9.06 -32.61
N TYR A 936 -18.04 -9.67 -33.63
CA TYR A 936 -17.00 -9.01 -34.42
C TYR A 936 -17.55 -7.78 -35.17
N GLN A 937 -18.78 -7.85 -35.68
CA GLN A 937 -19.46 -6.71 -36.31
C GLN A 937 -19.73 -5.59 -35.31
N LYS A 938 -20.28 -5.90 -34.12
CA LYS A 938 -20.48 -4.90 -33.07
C LYS A 938 -19.18 -4.20 -32.66
N ALA A 939 -18.08 -4.96 -32.53
CA ALA A 939 -16.77 -4.39 -32.22
C ALA A 939 -16.27 -3.49 -33.36
N LYS A 940 -16.49 -3.87 -34.63
CA LYS A 940 -16.13 -3.06 -35.79
C LYS A 940 -16.88 -1.74 -35.80
N ASP A 941 -18.18 -1.79 -35.54
CA ASP A 941 -19.04 -0.61 -35.53
C ASP A 941 -18.65 0.35 -34.40
N TYR A 942 -18.23 -0.18 -33.23
CA TYR A 942 -17.84 0.64 -32.09
C TYR A 942 -16.43 1.24 -32.21
N PHE A 943 -15.44 0.45 -32.63
CA PHE A 943 -14.03 0.88 -32.66
C PHE A 943 -13.58 1.42 -34.02
N GLY A 944 -14.37 1.25 -35.08
CA GLY A 944 -14.01 1.65 -36.44
C GLY A 944 -12.90 0.82 -37.08
N ILE A 945 -12.56 -0.33 -36.49
CA ILE A 945 -11.51 -1.26 -36.97
C ILE A 945 -12.19 -2.45 -37.65
N ASP A 946 -11.69 -2.89 -38.81
CA ASP A 946 -12.32 -3.97 -39.57
C ASP A 946 -12.05 -5.37 -39.00
N PHE A 947 -12.68 -5.69 -37.87
CA PHE A 947 -12.61 -7.02 -37.26
C PHE A 947 -13.38 -8.10 -38.03
N VAL A 948 -14.24 -7.74 -38.99
CA VAL A 948 -15.04 -8.71 -39.75
C VAL A 948 -14.27 -9.21 -40.98
N GLY A 949 -13.59 -8.30 -41.68
CA GLY A 949 -12.66 -8.63 -42.77
C GLY A 949 -11.35 -9.22 -42.24
N SER A 950 -10.83 -8.67 -41.14
CA SER A 950 -9.55 -9.05 -40.53
C SER A 950 -9.73 -9.44 -39.05
N PRO A 951 -10.34 -10.60 -38.74
CA PRO A 951 -10.66 -10.99 -37.37
C PRO A 951 -9.45 -11.18 -36.47
N GLU A 952 -8.26 -11.43 -37.01
CA GLU A 952 -7.02 -11.56 -36.22
C GLU A 952 -6.63 -10.25 -35.50
N GLU A 953 -7.11 -9.08 -35.96
CA GLU A 953 -6.88 -7.78 -35.30
C GLU A 953 -7.45 -7.72 -33.86
N ALA A 954 -8.44 -8.58 -33.54
CA ALA A 954 -9.01 -8.64 -32.20
C ALA A 954 -8.12 -9.34 -31.16
N ALA A 955 -7.02 -9.98 -31.59
CA ALA A 955 -6.17 -10.79 -30.72
C ALA A 955 -5.16 -9.98 -29.88
N GLY A 956 -4.59 -8.92 -30.47
CA GLY A 956 -3.55 -8.11 -29.82
C GLY A 956 -4.08 -7.21 -28.68
N PHE A 957 -3.26 -7.00 -27.65
CA PHE A 957 -3.70 -6.30 -26.42
C PHE A 957 -4.15 -4.84 -26.64
N THR A 958 -3.64 -4.17 -27.68
CA THR A 958 -4.09 -2.83 -28.08
C THR A 958 -5.58 -2.78 -28.42
N ASN A 959 -6.13 -3.87 -28.97
CA ASN A 959 -7.55 -3.98 -29.32
C ASN A 959 -8.33 -4.83 -28.30
N SER A 960 -7.75 -5.92 -27.81
CA SER A 960 -8.45 -6.84 -26.91
C SER A 960 -8.74 -6.24 -25.53
N VAL A 961 -7.89 -5.34 -25.02
CA VAL A 961 -8.13 -4.63 -23.74
C VAL A 961 -9.32 -3.68 -23.86
N PRO A 962 -9.38 -2.76 -24.85
CA PRO A 962 -10.58 -1.97 -25.08
C PRO A 962 -11.85 -2.81 -25.29
N ILE A 963 -11.77 -3.88 -26.09
CA ILE A 963 -12.91 -4.79 -26.34
C ILE A 963 -13.41 -5.42 -25.02
N MET A 964 -12.51 -5.87 -24.15
CA MET A 964 -12.86 -6.42 -22.85
C MET A 964 -13.56 -5.37 -21.97
N ILE A 965 -12.97 -4.18 -21.83
CA ILE A 965 -13.50 -3.12 -20.95
C ILE A 965 -14.89 -2.67 -21.43
N TRP A 966 -15.01 -2.33 -22.72
CA TRP A 966 -16.27 -1.93 -23.33
C TRP A 966 -17.31 -3.05 -23.25
N GLY A 967 -16.92 -4.26 -23.65
CA GLY A 967 -17.85 -5.38 -23.74
C GLY A 967 -18.42 -5.78 -22.38
N MET A 968 -17.60 -5.77 -21.33
CA MET A 968 -18.06 -6.05 -19.96
C MET A 968 -18.94 -4.93 -19.40
N ARG A 969 -18.63 -3.67 -19.69
CA ARG A 969 -19.40 -2.53 -19.18
C ARG A 969 -20.76 -2.40 -19.86
N GLU A 970 -20.81 -2.62 -21.16
CA GLU A 970 -22.05 -2.49 -21.94
C GLU A 970 -22.82 -3.79 -22.11
N GLY A 971 -22.30 -4.90 -21.59
CA GLY A 971 -22.95 -6.21 -21.65
C GLY A 971 -23.01 -6.77 -23.07
N ILE A 972 -22.00 -6.51 -23.88
CA ILE A 972 -22.00 -6.86 -25.31
C ILE A 972 -22.04 -8.38 -25.54
N PHE A 973 -21.48 -9.16 -24.61
CA PHE A 973 -21.31 -10.60 -24.75
C PHE A 973 -22.58 -11.39 -24.44
N THR A 974 -23.30 -11.03 -23.38
CA THR A 974 -24.46 -11.79 -22.86
C THR A 974 -25.68 -10.92 -22.52
N ASN A 975 -25.62 -9.60 -22.77
CA ASN A 975 -26.54 -8.55 -22.30
C ASN A 975 -26.44 -8.21 -20.80
N GLU A 976 -25.54 -8.85 -20.05
CA GLU A 976 -25.31 -8.59 -18.64
C GLU A 976 -24.15 -7.60 -18.45
N LYS A 977 -24.39 -6.50 -17.73
CA LYS A 977 -23.39 -5.45 -17.49
C LYS A 977 -22.62 -5.72 -16.20
N LEU A 978 -21.30 -5.48 -16.22
CA LEU A 978 -20.46 -5.60 -15.02
C LEU A 978 -20.93 -4.69 -13.88
N GLY A 979 -21.40 -3.48 -14.21
CA GLY A 979 -21.94 -2.52 -13.23
C GLY A 979 -23.15 -3.03 -12.43
N THR A 980 -23.86 -4.04 -12.94
CA THR A 980 -24.98 -4.67 -12.21
C THR A 980 -24.48 -5.47 -11.01
N TYR A 981 -23.29 -6.07 -11.11
CA TYR A 981 -22.73 -6.98 -10.12
C TYR A 981 -21.62 -6.32 -9.28
N VAL A 982 -20.87 -5.41 -9.89
CA VAL A 982 -19.73 -4.72 -9.28
C VAL A 982 -19.91 -3.22 -9.47
N ASN A 983 -20.21 -2.52 -8.38
CA ASN A 983 -20.43 -1.07 -8.33
C ASN A 983 -20.11 -0.51 -6.93
N ASN A 984 -20.37 0.78 -6.71
CA ASN A 984 -20.07 1.49 -5.46
C ASN A 984 -20.70 0.89 -4.19
N THR A 985 -21.73 0.05 -4.33
CA THR A 985 -22.48 -0.51 -3.20
C THR A 985 -22.48 -2.04 -3.17
N THR A 986 -22.10 -2.69 -4.27
CA THR A 986 -22.23 -4.14 -4.47
C THR A 986 -20.94 -4.70 -5.07
N LYS A 987 -20.41 -5.78 -4.47
CA LYS A 987 -19.23 -6.50 -4.94
C LYS A 987 -19.53 -7.99 -5.08
N ASP A 988 -20.24 -8.36 -6.15
CA ASP A 988 -20.64 -9.74 -6.45
C ASP A 988 -19.82 -10.33 -7.62
N TYR A 989 -18.59 -10.75 -7.34
CA TYR A 989 -17.75 -11.41 -8.34
C TYR A 989 -18.29 -12.78 -8.80
N LEU A 990 -19.12 -13.44 -7.97
CA LEU A 990 -19.72 -14.74 -8.34
C LEU A 990 -20.81 -14.55 -9.38
N GLY A 991 -21.71 -13.59 -9.17
CA GLY A 991 -22.76 -13.22 -10.11
C GLY A 991 -22.20 -12.62 -11.40
N ALA A 992 -21.11 -11.87 -11.30
CA ALA A 992 -20.45 -11.22 -12.44
C ALA A 992 -20.03 -12.20 -13.55
N ARG A 993 -19.91 -13.53 -13.27
CA ARG A 993 -19.65 -14.54 -14.32
C ARG A 993 -20.57 -14.38 -15.53
N LYS A 994 -21.84 -14.07 -15.28
CA LYS A 994 -22.90 -13.86 -16.29
C LYS A 994 -22.56 -12.82 -17.35
N VAL A 995 -21.66 -11.87 -17.07
CA VAL A 995 -21.17 -10.85 -18.02
C VAL A 995 -20.46 -11.47 -19.22
N ILE A 996 -19.78 -12.61 -19.01
CA ILE A 996 -18.95 -13.26 -20.04
C ILE A 996 -19.55 -14.60 -20.45
N ASN A 997 -19.98 -15.40 -19.49
CA ASN A 997 -20.56 -16.72 -19.71
C ASN A 997 -21.53 -17.09 -18.57
N GLY A 998 -22.25 -18.21 -18.64
CA GLY A 998 -23.31 -18.54 -17.66
C GLY A 998 -22.89 -18.52 -16.17
N SER A 999 -22.51 -19.66 -15.61
CA SER A 999 -22.12 -19.77 -14.19
C SER A 999 -20.96 -20.75 -13.97
N ASP A 1000 -20.30 -21.11 -15.07
CA ASP A 1000 -19.12 -21.96 -15.11
C ASP A 1000 -17.96 -21.27 -14.39
N GLN A 1001 -17.21 -22.04 -13.60
CA GLN A 1001 -15.99 -21.57 -12.91
C GLN A 1001 -16.16 -20.29 -12.06
N LYS A 1002 -17.39 -19.87 -11.75
CA LYS A 1002 -17.68 -18.60 -11.05
C LYS A 1002 -16.94 -18.47 -9.72
N VAL A 1003 -16.85 -19.56 -8.95
CA VAL A 1003 -16.14 -19.60 -7.66
C VAL A 1003 -14.64 -19.39 -7.87
N LEU A 1004 -14.08 -20.05 -8.88
CA LEU A 1004 -12.66 -19.97 -9.21
C LEU A 1004 -12.28 -18.57 -9.69
N ILE A 1005 -13.02 -18.01 -10.65
CA ILE A 1005 -12.78 -16.66 -11.18
C ILE A 1005 -12.98 -15.61 -10.09
N ALA A 1006 -14.02 -15.72 -9.26
CA ALA A 1006 -14.22 -14.82 -8.13
C ALA A 1006 -13.04 -14.87 -7.14
N SER A 1007 -12.46 -16.06 -6.90
CA SER A 1007 -11.27 -16.20 -6.07
C SER A 1007 -10.04 -15.52 -6.66
N TYR A 1008 -9.91 -15.49 -7.99
CA TYR A 1008 -8.85 -14.74 -8.67
C TYR A 1008 -9.07 -13.23 -8.50
N ALA A 1009 -10.31 -12.76 -8.65
CA ALA A 1009 -10.66 -11.34 -8.52
C ALA A 1009 -10.31 -10.81 -7.12
N THR A 1010 -10.61 -11.57 -6.06
CA THR A 1010 -10.21 -11.20 -4.68
C THR A 1010 -8.69 -11.06 -4.51
N LYS A 1011 -7.89 -11.88 -5.19
CA LYS A 1011 -6.43 -11.78 -5.14
C LYS A 1011 -5.90 -10.59 -5.95
N PHE A 1012 -6.47 -10.35 -7.13
CA PHE A 1012 -6.16 -9.15 -7.91
C PHE A 1012 -6.49 -7.87 -7.16
N GLU A 1013 -7.58 -7.83 -6.39
CA GLU A 1013 -7.94 -6.68 -5.56
C GLU A 1013 -6.80 -6.28 -4.61
N ALA A 1014 -6.19 -7.25 -3.92
CA ALA A 1014 -5.07 -6.99 -3.02
C ALA A 1014 -3.85 -6.43 -3.76
N ILE A 1015 -3.57 -6.94 -4.97
CA ILE A 1015 -2.47 -6.43 -5.81
C ILE A 1015 -2.77 -5.00 -6.27
N PHE A 1016 -3.98 -4.72 -6.77
CA PHE A 1016 -4.36 -3.37 -7.21
C PHE A 1016 -4.31 -2.34 -6.09
N ARG A 1017 -4.76 -2.68 -4.87
CA ARG A 1017 -4.64 -1.79 -3.70
C ARG A 1017 -3.20 -1.38 -3.40
N ALA A 1018 -2.24 -2.26 -3.67
CA ALA A 1018 -0.83 -2.00 -3.43
C ALA A 1018 -0.11 -1.32 -4.60
N THR A 1019 -0.69 -1.33 -5.80
CA THR A 1019 0.05 -1.00 -7.03
C THR A 1019 -0.63 0.02 -7.93
N SER A 1020 -1.83 0.50 -7.59
CA SER A 1020 -2.60 1.41 -8.42
C SER A 1020 -3.18 2.56 -7.62
N VAL A 1021 -3.51 3.65 -8.31
CA VAL A 1021 -4.28 4.80 -7.78
C VAL A 1021 -5.78 4.69 -8.12
N ALA A 1022 -6.21 3.55 -8.66
CA ALA A 1022 -7.61 3.31 -9.00
C ALA A 1022 -8.49 3.40 -7.74
N PRO A 1023 -9.65 4.08 -7.79
CA PRO A 1023 -10.50 4.21 -6.61
C PRO A 1023 -11.29 2.93 -6.36
N GLU A 1024 -11.78 2.76 -5.14
CA GLU A 1024 -12.72 1.67 -4.81
C GLU A 1024 -14.15 1.97 -5.27
N THR A 1025 -14.49 3.25 -5.41
CA THR A 1025 -15.81 3.72 -5.84
C THR A 1025 -15.64 4.73 -6.96
N ARG A 1026 -16.55 4.70 -7.94
CA ARG A 1026 -16.66 5.76 -8.94
C ARG A 1026 -17.22 7.03 -8.35
#